data_AF-A0A2N9GE80-F1
#
_entry.id   AF-A0A2N9GE80-F1
#
_cell.length_a   1.000
_cell.length_b   1.000
_cell.length_c   1.000
_cell.angle_alpha   90.00
_cell.angle_beta   90.00
_cell.angle_gamma   90.00
#
_symmetry.space_group_name_H-M   'P 1'
#
loop_
_entity.id
_entity.type
_entity.pdbx_description
1 polymer ?
#
loop_
_entity_poly.entity_id
_entity_poly.type
_entity_poly.pdbx_seq_one_letter_code
_entity_poly.pdbx_strand_id
1 'polypeptide(L)'
;MESIALDSQDPSKRKWTPAEDIKLVEALVEYHHEREGSPENKFKPGYLKVLEGKLSTKLPNCGLRAKPHIESRLRTLKREFQILHDMLTGPNTSGFGWDNVRKCVTAENDVWDAYVQMGFTRNVSCTQIPTTGGRVEGISARKRKKKGQNNEDNMMQVMKEVASMLGSQLKDASDNLSKAVIGTIASENRSRINQELSKVVGLTIKERHKATKLIVCQHELIDVFFSMPDEEKEEWVKGLINGKLRTLFLLSRKRDETMDWVRSWKQTLFSLLEDVPFHLRQIIASISIDGTSATTMIIDSTTGEPLWRPFLYNESCSDALPIVKSIAPENHTVCSGSSTLCKLVSWWNSVDSNKEFAALLHQADWLLWLLHGNLGVTDYNNALKVGYDPELDSYPPWLLSQPYSQLLPSVKDPGTPIGVLKEDIRTQYGFPKDCVVCTGTTDSIAAFLAARATKPGKAVTSLGSTLAIKLLSTSRVDDAPYGVYSHRLDDRWLVGGASNTGGAVLRQIFTDEQLENLSEQINPMKTSPLDYYPLPTVGERFPVADPKKVPRLHPRPESDDEYLHGIFESIARIEAKAYSLLKDLGATQVEEVFTAGGGAKNEKWMKIRERVLGLPVSRAIQTEAAYGAALLALKGTQQCVQ
;
A
#
# COMPACT_ATOMS: atom_id res chain seq x y z
N MET A 1 29.55 28.43 -1.20
CA MET A 1 31.00 28.41 -1.47
C MET A 1 31.44 26.96 -1.40
N GLU A 2 32.23 26.58 -2.40
CA GLU A 2 33.10 25.40 -2.55
C GLU A 2 32.49 23.99 -2.51
N SER A 3 32.23 23.45 -3.71
CA SER A 3 32.10 22.03 -3.95
C SER A 3 33.46 21.34 -3.75
N ILE A 4 33.53 20.37 -2.83
CA ILE A 4 34.72 19.54 -2.65
C ILE A 4 34.83 18.60 -3.87
N ALA A 5 35.61 19.02 -4.87
CA ALA A 5 36.02 18.19 -5.99
C ALA A 5 37.19 17.29 -5.52
N LEU A 6 36.91 16.01 -5.29
CA LEU A 6 37.94 14.97 -5.23
C LEU A 6 38.25 14.50 -6.66
N ASP A 7 38.96 15.33 -7.43
CA ASP A 7 39.45 14.97 -8.76
C ASP A 7 40.93 14.53 -8.65
N SER A 8 41.18 13.22 -8.76
CA SER A 8 42.50 12.71 -9.12
C SER A 8 42.51 12.48 -10.63
N GLN A 9 43.07 13.44 -11.37
CA GLN A 9 43.15 13.43 -12.83
C GLN A 9 44.22 12.45 -13.33
N ASP A 10 43.77 11.26 -13.72
CA ASP A 10 44.52 10.36 -14.58
C ASP A 10 43.77 10.23 -15.91
N PRO A 11 44.23 10.87 -17.00
CA PRO A 11 43.54 10.88 -18.30
C PRO A 11 43.46 9.50 -18.97
N SER A 12 44.12 8.47 -18.42
CA SER A 12 44.02 7.08 -18.89
C SER A 12 42.81 6.31 -18.34
N LYS A 13 42.10 6.84 -17.34
CA LYS A 13 40.97 6.15 -16.70
C LYS A 13 39.64 6.56 -17.33
N ARG A 14 38.94 5.57 -17.90
CA ARG A 14 37.59 5.74 -18.46
C ARG A 14 36.64 6.32 -17.40
N LYS A 15 35.99 7.44 -17.72
CA LYS A 15 34.92 8.03 -16.90
C LYS A 15 33.59 7.35 -17.22
N TRP A 16 32.89 6.93 -16.17
CA TRP A 16 31.53 6.40 -16.26
C TRP A 16 30.53 7.55 -16.31
N THR A 17 29.51 7.40 -17.14
CA THR A 17 28.39 8.34 -17.23
C THR A 17 27.24 7.92 -16.31
N PRO A 18 26.38 8.84 -15.86
CA PRO A 18 25.20 8.49 -15.06
C PRO A 18 24.30 7.44 -15.73
N ALA A 19 24.17 7.49 -17.06
CA ALA A 19 23.40 6.51 -17.83
C ALA A 19 24.05 5.10 -17.78
N GLU A 20 25.38 5.01 -17.86
CA GLU A 20 26.10 3.73 -17.70
C GLU A 20 25.96 3.18 -16.29
N ASP A 21 25.96 4.03 -15.25
CA ASP A 21 25.74 3.61 -13.87
C ASP A 21 24.34 3.06 -13.65
N ILE A 22 23.31 3.75 -14.16
CA ILE A 22 21.91 3.27 -14.08
C ILE A 22 21.79 1.90 -14.72
N LYS A 23 22.34 1.72 -15.93
CA LYS A 23 22.26 0.43 -16.63
C LYS A 23 23.11 -0.67 -15.98
N LEU A 24 24.21 -0.32 -15.30
CA LEU A 24 24.97 -1.28 -14.50
C LEU A 24 24.16 -1.74 -13.28
N VAL A 25 23.48 -0.83 -12.59
CA VAL A 25 22.60 -1.17 -11.46
C VAL A 25 21.43 -2.04 -11.90
N GLU A 26 20.75 -1.69 -12.99
CA GLU A 26 19.69 -2.53 -13.57
C GLU A 26 20.20 -3.94 -13.92
N ALA A 27 21.39 -4.05 -14.54
CA ALA A 27 21.97 -5.34 -14.90
C ALA A 27 22.32 -6.21 -13.69
N LEU A 28 22.70 -5.60 -12.56
CA LEU A 28 22.93 -6.30 -11.28
C LEU A 28 21.62 -6.82 -10.68
N VAL A 29 20.56 -6.01 -10.71
CA VAL A 29 19.23 -6.37 -10.21
C VAL A 29 18.64 -7.52 -11.03
N GLU A 30 18.72 -7.45 -12.36
CA GLU A 30 18.28 -8.54 -13.23
C GLU A 30 19.06 -9.84 -13.00
N TYR A 31 20.40 -9.75 -12.88
CA TYR A 31 21.22 -10.92 -12.57
C TYR A 31 20.83 -11.58 -11.24
N HIS A 32 20.39 -10.78 -10.26
CA HIS A 32 19.92 -11.26 -8.96
C HIS A 32 18.59 -12.00 -9.08
N HIS A 33 17.60 -11.41 -9.73
CA HIS A 33 16.26 -12.01 -9.91
C HIS A 33 16.27 -13.28 -10.77
N GLU A 34 17.11 -13.35 -11.80
CA GLU A 34 17.26 -14.54 -12.64
C GLU A 34 17.81 -15.76 -11.88
N ARG A 35 18.29 -15.59 -10.64
CA ARG A 35 18.92 -16.64 -9.84
C ARG A 35 18.23 -16.96 -8.52
N GLU A 36 17.12 -16.28 -8.21
CA GLU A 36 16.35 -16.42 -6.97
C GLU A 36 15.78 -17.85 -6.74
N GLY A 37 15.82 -18.72 -7.75
CA GLY A 37 15.41 -20.14 -7.69
C GLY A 37 16.55 -21.18 -7.55
N SER A 38 17.81 -20.77 -7.40
CA SER A 38 18.97 -21.66 -7.29
C SER A 38 19.40 -21.85 -5.81
N PRO A 39 19.74 -23.07 -5.35
CA PRO A 39 20.10 -23.35 -3.95
C PRO A 39 21.35 -22.59 -3.46
N GLU A 40 22.17 -22.10 -4.40
CA GLU A 40 23.27 -21.20 -4.14
C GLU A 40 22.90 -19.80 -4.65
N ASN A 41 22.34 -18.94 -3.79
CA ASN A 41 22.01 -17.55 -4.11
C ASN A 41 23.29 -16.69 -4.13
N LYS A 42 24.20 -17.08 -5.01
CA LYS A 42 25.59 -16.65 -5.07
C LYS A 42 25.95 -16.10 -6.46
N PHE A 43 26.54 -14.90 -6.54
CA PHE A 43 27.27 -14.42 -7.73
C PHE A 43 28.39 -15.41 -8.07
N LYS A 44 28.19 -16.19 -9.13
CA LYS A 44 29.19 -17.20 -9.53
C LYS A 44 30.45 -16.53 -10.10
N PRO A 45 31.63 -17.18 -9.98
CA PRO A 45 32.82 -16.78 -10.73
C PRO A 45 32.47 -16.57 -12.20
N GLY A 46 32.75 -15.37 -12.73
CA GLY A 46 32.38 -14.97 -14.08
C GLY A 46 31.13 -14.10 -14.22
N TYR A 47 30.43 -13.75 -13.12
CA TYR A 47 29.27 -12.84 -13.18
C TYR A 47 29.56 -11.51 -13.88
N LEU A 48 30.79 -10.99 -13.77
CA LEU A 48 31.21 -9.78 -14.49
C LEU A 48 31.09 -9.91 -16.01
N LYS A 49 31.27 -11.11 -16.58
CA LYS A 49 31.04 -11.36 -18.01
C LYS A 49 29.55 -11.39 -18.37
N VAL A 50 28.71 -11.85 -17.44
CA VAL A 50 27.26 -11.80 -17.62
C VAL A 50 26.77 -10.34 -17.60
N LEU A 51 27.31 -9.53 -16.69
CA LEU A 51 27.06 -8.09 -16.66
C LEU A 51 27.59 -7.39 -17.91
N GLU A 52 28.77 -7.75 -18.42
CA GLU A 52 29.29 -7.26 -19.71
C GLU A 52 28.32 -7.55 -20.87
N GLY A 53 27.77 -8.77 -20.93
CA GLY A 53 26.78 -9.15 -21.94
C GLY A 53 25.49 -8.33 -21.82
N LYS A 54 24.91 -8.24 -20.62
CA LYS A 54 23.70 -7.45 -20.37
C LYS A 54 23.90 -5.97 -20.69
N LEU A 55 25.04 -5.40 -20.29
CA LEU A 55 25.38 -4.02 -20.61
C LEU A 55 25.60 -3.79 -22.11
N SER A 56 26.17 -4.75 -22.83
CA SER A 56 26.32 -4.63 -24.28
C SER A 56 24.97 -4.65 -25.01
N THR A 57 23.98 -5.37 -24.47
CA THR A 57 22.60 -5.36 -24.99
C THR A 57 21.88 -4.05 -24.66
N LYS A 58 22.00 -3.57 -23.42
CA LYS A 58 21.32 -2.36 -22.94
C LYS A 58 21.96 -1.06 -23.44
N LEU A 59 23.26 -1.09 -23.70
CA LEU A 59 24.07 0.02 -24.20
C LEU A 59 24.93 -0.48 -25.36
N PRO A 60 24.36 -0.59 -26.58
CA PRO A 60 25.10 -0.99 -27.76
C PRO A 60 26.30 -0.06 -27.98
N ASN A 61 27.46 -0.64 -28.33
CA ASN A 61 28.72 0.09 -28.58
C ASN A 61 29.34 0.82 -27.37
N CYS A 62 28.92 0.54 -26.12
CA CYS A 62 29.51 1.18 -24.94
C CYS A 62 31.00 0.82 -24.73
N GLY A 63 31.47 -0.34 -25.20
CA GLY A 63 32.86 -0.77 -25.02
C GLY A 63 33.24 -1.09 -23.57
N LEU A 64 32.25 -1.28 -22.68
CA LEU A 64 32.45 -1.72 -21.31
C LEU A 64 32.84 -3.19 -21.28
N ARG A 65 33.85 -3.52 -20.47
CA ARG A 65 34.41 -4.88 -20.34
C ARG A 65 34.28 -5.33 -18.90
N ALA A 66 34.06 -6.62 -18.69
CA ALA A 66 34.02 -7.25 -17.36
C ALA A 66 35.22 -6.82 -16.50
N LYS A 67 36.41 -6.82 -17.11
CA LYS A 67 37.63 -6.25 -16.55
C LYS A 67 38.34 -5.38 -17.61
N PRO A 68 38.89 -4.21 -17.23
CA PRO A 68 38.91 -3.65 -15.88
C PRO A 68 37.65 -2.82 -15.53
N HIS A 69 36.78 -2.51 -16.50
CA HIS A 69 35.79 -1.43 -16.37
C HIS A 69 34.71 -1.71 -15.30
N ILE A 70 33.98 -2.81 -15.44
CA ILE A 70 32.85 -3.14 -14.55
C ILE A 70 33.37 -3.46 -13.14
N GLU A 71 34.43 -4.27 -13.03
CA GLU A 71 35.06 -4.60 -11.74
C GLU A 71 35.56 -3.35 -10.99
N SER A 72 36.18 -2.40 -11.70
CA SER A 72 36.63 -1.15 -11.10
C SER A 72 35.46 -0.30 -10.63
N ARG A 73 34.38 -0.18 -11.41
CA ARG A 73 33.23 0.66 -11.04
C ARG A 73 32.46 0.09 -9.85
N LEU A 74 32.28 -1.23 -9.79
CA LEU A 74 31.65 -1.89 -8.64
C LEU A 74 32.45 -1.68 -7.34
N ARG A 75 33.79 -1.68 -7.42
CA ARG A 75 34.64 -1.34 -6.26
C ARG A 75 34.45 0.11 -5.81
N THR A 76 34.34 1.04 -6.76
CA THR A 76 34.07 2.46 -6.46
C THR A 76 32.70 2.66 -5.83
N LEU A 77 31.64 2.11 -6.44
CA LEU A 77 30.27 2.20 -5.92
C LEU A 77 30.14 1.59 -4.53
N LYS A 78 30.83 0.46 -4.27
CA LYS A 78 30.88 -0.15 -2.94
C LYS A 78 31.50 0.78 -1.89
N ARG A 79 32.59 1.45 -2.23
CA ARG A 79 33.26 2.40 -1.33
C ARG A 79 32.39 3.62 -1.07
N GLU A 80 31.78 4.19 -2.11
CA GLU A 80 30.89 5.34 -2.01
C GLU A 80 29.64 5.03 -1.18
N PHE A 81 29.04 3.85 -1.40
CA PHE A 81 27.93 3.37 -0.60
C PHE A 81 28.30 3.20 0.87
N GLN A 82 29.46 2.63 1.18
CA GLN A 82 29.89 2.47 2.58
C GLN A 82 30.02 3.82 3.29
N ILE A 83 30.53 4.85 2.61
CA ILE A 83 30.63 6.20 3.18
C ILE A 83 29.24 6.76 3.48
N LEU A 84 28.30 6.63 2.54
CA LEU A 84 26.91 7.10 2.73
C LEU A 84 26.19 6.33 3.83
N HIS A 85 26.37 5.01 3.88
CA HIS A 85 25.82 4.15 4.90
C HIS A 85 26.36 4.52 6.28
N ASP A 86 27.67 4.72 6.40
CA ASP A 86 28.30 5.11 7.66
C ASP A 86 27.85 6.51 8.11
N MET A 87 27.64 7.45 7.18
CA MET A 87 27.06 8.77 7.51
C MET A 87 25.63 8.62 8.06
N LEU A 88 24.78 7.83 7.41
CA LEU A 88 23.35 7.75 7.74
C LEU A 88 23.02 6.82 8.91
N THR A 89 23.88 5.84 9.20
CA THR A 89 23.60 4.77 10.17
C THR A 89 24.70 4.57 11.21
N GLY A 90 25.81 5.31 11.08
CA GLY A 90 26.95 5.21 11.97
C GLY A 90 26.60 5.62 13.41
N PRO A 91 27.16 4.95 14.42
CA PRO A 91 26.86 5.22 15.82
C PRO A 91 27.29 6.64 16.27
N ASN A 92 28.16 7.31 15.51
CA ASN A 92 28.71 8.64 15.82
C ASN A 92 28.34 9.71 14.77
N THR A 93 27.33 9.46 13.93
CA THR A 93 26.97 10.34 12.79
C THR A 93 25.50 10.78 12.83
N SER A 94 24.90 10.84 14.02
CA SER A 94 23.46 11.12 14.24
C SER A 94 22.94 12.48 13.77
N GLY A 95 23.81 13.35 13.23
CA GLY A 95 23.44 14.66 12.64
C GLY A 95 23.29 14.64 11.12
N PHE A 96 23.58 13.51 10.46
CA PHE A 96 23.38 13.34 9.03
C PHE A 96 21.99 12.77 8.72
N GLY A 97 21.30 13.41 7.79
CA GLY A 97 20.02 13.00 7.22
C GLY A 97 20.11 12.86 5.70
N TRP A 98 18.98 12.54 5.08
CA TRP A 98 18.88 12.38 3.63
C TRP A 98 17.76 13.24 3.06
N ASP A 99 18.07 14.06 2.07
CA ASP A 99 17.11 14.86 1.32
C ASP A 99 16.58 14.06 0.13
N ASN A 100 15.30 13.70 0.22
CA ASN A 100 14.61 12.88 -0.78
C ASN A 100 14.28 13.61 -2.08
N VAL A 101 14.30 14.94 -2.09
CA VAL A 101 14.04 15.78 -3.27
C VAL A 101 15.35 16.02 -4.02
N ARG A 102 16.41 16.39 -3.30
CA ARG A 102 17.72 16.69 -3.87
C ARG A 102 18.58 15.45 -4.09
N LYS A 103 18.17 14.30 -3.54
CA LYS A 103 18.89 13.02 -3.58
C LYS A 103 20.32 13.15 -3.05
N CYS A 104 20.47 13.81 -1.90
CA CYS A 104 21.76 14.02 -1.27
C CYS A 104 21.69 13.90 0.26
N VAL A 105 22.83 13.62 0.88
CA VAL A 105 22.97 13.68 2.34
C VAL A 105 22.88 15.13 2.78
N THR A 106 22.18 15.39 3.89
CA THR A 106 22.05 16.69 4.52
C THR A 106 22.54 16.63 5.95
N ALA A 107 23.12 17.72 6.42
CA ALA A 107 23.47 17.91 7.83
C ALA A 107 23.65 19.42 8.05
N GLU A 108 23.57 19.85 9.30
CA GLU A 108 23.96 21.21 9.68
C GLU A 108 25.48 21.42 9.45
N ASN A 109 25.91 22.65 9.21
CA ASN A 109 27.29 22.94 8.79
C ASN A 109 28.33 22.52 9.84
N ASP A 110 28.00 22.65 11.11
CA ASP A 110 28.83 22.22 12.24
C ASP A 110 29.01 20.68 12.30
N VAL A 111 27.97 19.92 11.93
CA VAL A 111 28.04 18.46 11.78
C VAL A 111 28.96 18.06 10.62
N TRP A 112 28.86 18.77 9.48
CA TRP A 112 29.77 18.58 8.35
C TRP A 112 31.22 18.88 8.73
N ASP A 113 31.46 20.00 9.41
CA ASP A 113 32.80 20.43 9.83
C ASP A 113 33.43 19.44 10.83
N ALA A 114 32.65 18.94 11.79
CA ALA A 114 33.10 17.93 12.74
C ALA A 114 33.46 16.61 12.06
N TYR A 115 32.63 16.15 11.10
CA TYR A 115 32.87 14.92 10.34
C TYR A 115 34.15 15.00 9.48
N VAL A 116 34.40 16.16 8.86
CA VAL A 116 35.62 16.40 8.07
C VAL A 116 36.86 16.48 8.97
N GLN A 117 36.75 17.10 10.15
CA GLN A 117 37.85 17.17 11.14
C GLN A 117 38.21 15.81 11.74
N MET A 118 37.27 14.88 11.86
CA MET A 118 37.53 13.50 12.31
C MET A 118 38.34 12.65 11.31
N GLY A 119 38.71 13.20 10.14
CA GLY A 119 39.72 12.61 9.27
C GLY A 119 39.26 11.41 8.44
N PHE A 120 37.95 11.15 8.31
CA PHE A 120 37.42 10.02 7.53
C PHE A 120 37.69 10.08 6.01
N THR A 121 38.34 11.14 5.52
CA THR A 121 38.72 11.27 4.09
C THR A 121 40.13 10.80 3.75
N ARG A 122 40.92 10.22 4.66
CA ARG A 122 42.20 9.59 4.29
C ARG A 122 42.43 8.22 4.98
N ASN A 123 42.37 7.18 4.13
CA ASN A 123 42.85 5.81 4.34
C ASN A 123 42.16 4.98 5.44
N VAL A 124 41.15 4.20 5.05
CA VAL A 124 40.81 2.97 5.77
C VAL A 124 41.35 1.77 4.99
N SER A 125 42.56 1.34 5.34
CA SER A 125 43.03 0.00 5.02
C SER A 125 42.35 -0.99 5.95
N CYS A 126 41.80 -2.06 5.37
CA CYS A 126 41.19 -3.18 6.08
C CYS A 126 42.20 -3.86 7.01
N THR A 127 41.93 -3.83 8.32
CA THR A 127 42.31 -4.74 9.45
C THR A 127 42.22 -3.87 10.71
N GLN A 128 41.46 -4.19 11.76
CA GLN A 128 41.76 -5.25 12.73
C GLN A 128 40.51 -5.55 13.59
N ILE A 129 40.29 -6.83 13.89
CA ILE A 129 39.46 -7.36 14.99
C ILE A 129 40.41 -7.66 16.16
N PRO A 130 40.01 -7.45 17.43
CA PRO A 130 40.92 -7.58 18.57
C PRO A 130 41.15 -9.05 18.94
N THR A 131 42.39 -9.40 19.33
CA THR A 131 42.69 -10.67 19.99
C THR A 131 43.43 -10.44 21.29
N THR A 132 42.85 -10.95 22.37
CA THR A 132 43.46 -11.16 23.68
C THR A 132 44.64 -12.13 23.56
N GLY A 133 45.73 -11.82 24.27
CA GLY A 133 47.02 -12.49 24.15
C GLY A 133 47.11 -13.84 24.88
N GLY A 134 47.88 -14.75 24.27
CA GLY A 134 48.35 -15.99 24.87
C GLY A 134 49.38 -16.64 23.94
N ARG A 135 50.67 -16.51 24.29
CA ARG A 135 51.86 -17.01 23.56
C ARG A 135 52.14 -18.47 23.91
N VAL A 136 52.41 -19.34 22.92
CA VAL A 136 53.42 -20.42 22.99
C VAL A 136 53.97 -20.70 21.58
N GLU A 137 55.28 -20.95 21.50
CA GLU A 137 56.15 -21.15 20.33
C GLU A 137 56.02 -22.53 19.64
N GLY A 138 56.49 -22.62 18.38
CA GLY A 138 57.22 -23.80 17.90
C GLY A 138 56.80 -24.47 16.57
N ILE A 139 57.71 -24.37 15.57
CA ILE A 139 58.16 -25.45 14.66
C ILE A 139 57.38 -25.76 13.34
N SER A 140 58.16 -25.60 12.25
CA SER A 140 58.25 -26.37 10.99
C SER A 140 57.16 -26.29 9.91
N ALA A 141 57.68 -26.02 8.71
CA ALA A 141 57.06 -26.17 7.41
C ALA A 141 56.41 -27.55 7.16
N ARG A 142 55.20 -27.52 6.57
CA ARG A 142 54.66 -28.59 5.71
C ARG A 142 53.66 -28.00 4.71
N LYS A 143 54.02 -28.05 3.42
CA LYS A 143 53.12 -27.82 2.29
C LYS A 143 51.86 -28.67 2.45
N ARG A 144 50.68 -28.04 2.53
CA ARG A 144 49.39 -28.66 2.22
C ARG A 144 48.50 -27.65 1.48
N LYS A 145 48.18 -28.00 0.22
CA LYS A 145 47.07 -27.44 -0.58
C LYS A 145 45.86 -27.14 0.32
N LYS A 146 45.32 -25.93 0.28
CA LYS A 146 43.98 -25.65 0.81
C LYS A 146 43.16 -24.85 -0.19
N LYS A 147 42.06 -25.49 -0.61
CA LYS A 147 40.88 -24.98 -1.31
C LYS A 147 40.57 -23.53 -0.96
N GLY A 148 40.57 -22.66 -1.98
CA GLY A 148 40.08 -21.27 -1.89
C GLY A 148 38.55 -21.19 -1.99
N GLN A 149 37.83 -21.85 -1.08
CA GLN A 149 36.37 -22.00 -1.20
C GLN A 149 35.56 -21.36 -0.05
N ASN A 150 36.19 -20.72 0.95
CA ASN A 150 35.46 -20.19 2.12
C ASN A 150 35.30 -18.66 2.20
N ASN A 151 36.06 -17.84 1.45
CA ASN A 151 35.95 -16.37 1.56
C ASN A 151 34.87 -15.75 0.65
N GLU A 152 34.65 -16.32 -0.54
CA GLU A 152 33.57 -15.89 -1.44
C GLU A 152 32.19 -16.25 -0.87
N ASP A 153 32.10 -17.36 -0.14
CA ASP A 153 30.87 -17.85 0.47
C ASP A 153 30.37 -16.98 1.63
N ASN A 154 31.27 -16.50 2.49
CA ASN A 154 30.96 -15.46 3.50
C ASN A 154 30.65 -14.11 2.83
N MET A 155 31.40 -13.77 1.79
CA MET A 155 31.13 -12.73 0.79
C MET A 155 29.66 -12.59 0.41
N MET A 156 29.14 -13.76 0.02
CA MET A 156 27.88 -13.92 -0.62
C MET A 156 26.69 -13.93 0.34
N GLN A 157 26.89 -14.53 1.52
CA GLN A 157 25.90 -14.57 2.58
C GLN A 157 25.60 -13.15 3.07
N VAL A 158 26.66 -12.36 3.28
CA VAL A 158 26.55 -10.94 3.67
C VAL A 158 25.88 -10.11 2.57
N MET A 159 26.18 -10.35 1.29
CA MET A 159 25.52 -9.62 0.19
C MET A 159 24.06 -10.01 -0.02
N LYS A 160 23.68 -11.25 0.31
CA LYS A 160 22.30 -11.74 0.29
C LYS A 160 21.49 -11.13 1.45
N GLU A 161 22.10 -11.03 2.63
CA GLU A 161 21.55 -10.31 3.78
C GLU A 161 21.42 -8.82 3.46
N VAL A 162 22.41 -8.18 2.85
CA VAL A 162 22.36 -6.76 2.44
C VAL A 162 21.32 -6.49 1.35
N ALA A 163 21.15 -7.37 0.36
CA ALA A 163 20.11 -7.20 -0.69
C ALA A 163 18.69 -7.42 -0.14
N SER A 164 18.52 -8.41 0.76
CA SER A 164 17.26 -8.64 1.47
C SER A 164 16.94 -7.51 2.43
N MET A 165 17.94 -7.00 3.15
CA MET A 165 17.84 -5.90 4.11
C MET A 165 17.59 -4.56 3.39
N LEU A 166 18.21 -4.31 2.24
CA LEU A 166 17.91 -3.13 1.41
C LEU A 166 16.54 -3.23 0.76
N GLY A 167 16.12 -4.42 0.30
CA GLY A 167 14.79 -4.64 -0.25
C GLY A 167 13.68 -4.51 0.79
N SER A 168 13.90 -5.00 2.02
CA SER A 168 12.97 -4.82 3.14
C SER A 168 13.01 -3.38 3.65
N GLN A 169 14.19 -2.78 3.85
CA GLN A 169 14.31 -1.39 4.29
C GLN A 169 13.79 -0.39 3.26
N LEU A 170 13.89 -0.64 1.95
CA LEU A 170 13.27 0.23 0.93
C LEU A 170 11.75 0.12 0.93
N LYS A 171 11.20 -1.08 1.18
CA LYS A 171 9.75 -1.30 1.29
C LYS A 171 9.18 -0.74 2.60
N ASP A 172 9.87 -0.97 3.71
CA ASP A 172 9.50 -0.49 5.03
C ASP A 172 9.75 1.01 5.16
N ALA A 173 10.82 1.56 4.56
CA ALA A 173 11.01 3.00 4.43
C ALA A 173 9.95 3.60 3.51
N SER A 174 9.52 2.96 2.42
CA SER A 174 8.43 3.46 1.57
C SER A 174 7.09 3.51 2.34
N ASP A 175 6.75 2.45 3.08
CA ASP A 175 5.51 2.35 3.85
C ASP A 175 5.51 3.24 5.10
N ASN A 176 6.67 3.40 5.76
CA ASN A 176 6.87 4.33 6.88
C ASN A 176 7.00 5.77 6.40
N LEU A 177 7.53 6.04 5.20
CA LEU A 177 7.55 7.35 4.55
C LEU A 177 6.10 7.78 4.23
N SER A 178 5.26 6.92 3.65
CA SER A 178 3.85 7.28 3.43
C SER A 178 3.08 7.56 4.73
N LYS A 179 3.39 6.89 5.85
CA LYS A 179 2.72 7.09 7.14
C LYS A 179 3.28 8.26 7.95
N ALA A 180 4.60 8.45 7.95
CA ALA A 180 5.27 9.56 8.59
C ALA A 180 4.98 10.87 7.85
N VAL A 181 5.01 10.90 6.52
CA VAL A 181 4.64 12.08 5.72
C VAL A 181 3.25 12.60 6.09
N ILE A 182 2.26 11.74 6.28
CA ILE A 182 0.90 12.15 6.68
C ILE A 182 0.85 12.68 8.13
N GLY A 183 1.58 12.04 9.06
CA GLY A 183 1.61 12.42 10.47
C GLY A 183 2.41 13.69 10.78
N THR A 184 3.58 13.84 10.16
CA THR A 184 4.48 15.00 10.36
C THR A 184 3.94 16.24 9.67
N ILE A 185 3.41 16.13 8.44
CA ILE A 185 2.77 17.26 7.73
C ILE A 185 1.57 17.80 8.52
N ALA A 186 0.73 16.92 9.11
CA ALA A 186 -0.42 17.36 9.89
C ALA A 186 -0.03 18.09 11.20
N SER A 187 1.08 17.68 11.83
CA SER A 187 1.61 18.31 13.05
C SER A 187 2.31 19.64 12.76
N GLU A 188 3.16 19.68 11.73
CA GLU A 188 3.85 20.89 11.28
C GLU A 188 2.86 21.93 10.76
N ASN A 189 1.88 21.52 9.95
CA ASN A 189 0.84 22.44 9.48
C ASN A 189 0.01 22.98 10.65
N ARG A 190 -0.33 22.17 11.64
CA ARG A 190 -1.04 22.64 12.84
C ARG A 190 -0.25 23.68 13.61
N SER A 191 1.07 23.50 13.77
CA SER A 191 1.95 24.46 14.42
C SER A 191 2.04 25.77 13.63
N ARG A 192 2.31 25.68 12.32
CA ARG A 192 2.43 26.83 11.41
C ARG A 192 1.14 27.64 11.33
N ILE A 193 -0.01 26.99 11.16
CA ILE A 193 -1.32 27.64 11.09
C ILE A 193 -1.64 28.34 12.41
N ASN A 194 -1.35 27.69 13.55
CA ASN A 194 -1.61 28.28 14.86
C ASN A 194 -0.70 29.48 15.13
N GLN A 195 0.56 29.43 14.67
CA GLN A 195 1.50 30.55 14.76
C GLN A 195 1.05 31.74 13.90
N GLU A 196 0.59 31.53 12.67
CA GLU A 196 0.08 32.63 11.84
C GLU A 196 -1.25 33.18 12.33
N LEU A 197 -2.20 32.33 12.76
CA LEU A 197 -3.46 32.78 13.36
C LEU A 197 -3.24 33.59 14.63
N SER A 198 -2.12 33.39 15.33
CA SER A 198 -1.77 34.19 16.50
C SER A 198 -1.41 35.64 16.17
N LYS A 199 -0.98 35.91 14.93
CA LYS A 199 -0.61 37.24 14.42
C LYS A 199 -1.81 38.04 13.90
N VAL A 200 -2.93 37.38 13.60
CA VAL A 200 -4.16 38.03 13.14
C VAL A 200 -4.85 38.74 14.31
N VAL A 201 -4.85 40.07 14.27
CA VAL A 201 -5.53 40.93 15.24
C VAL A 201 -7.05 40.78 15.06
N GLY A 202 -7.83 40.76 16.14
CA GLY A 202 -9.30 40.69 16.09
C GLY A 202 -9.93 39.29 16.18
N LEU A 203 -9.11 38.22 16.27
CA LEU A 203 -9.57 36.85 16.55
C LEU A 203 -9.47 36.47 18.03
N THR A 204 -10.52 35.86 18.57
CA THR A 204 -10.51 35.26 19.93
C THR A 204 -9.76 33.93 19.95
N ILE A 205 -9.28 33.50 21.13
CA ILE A 205 -8.60 32.19 21.32
C ILE A 205 -9.47 31.02 20.82
N LYS A 206 -10.79 31.12 21.02
CA LYS A 206 -11.77 30.12 20.60
C LYS A 206 -11.94 30.08 19.09
N GLU A 207 -11.96 31.23 18.43
CA GLU A 207 -11.98 31.33 16.97
C GLU A 207 -10.71 30.79 16.35
N ARG A 208 -9.53 31.11 16.92
CA ARG A 208 -8.25 30.54 16.47
C ARG A 208 -8.24 29.02 16.55
N HIS A 209 -8.68 28.43 17.67
CA HIS A 209 -8.76 26.96 17.78
C HIS A 209 -9.74 26.34 16.77
N LYS A 210 -10.87 26.99 16.49
CA LYS A 210 -11.85 26.51 15.51
C LYS A 210 -11.32 26.64 14.08
N ALA A 211 -10.66 27.75 13.77
CA ALA A 211 -9.97 27.97 12.50
C ALA A 211 -8.85 26.96 12.27
N THR A 212 -7.96 26.75 13.25
CA THR A 212 -6.88 25.75 13.15
C THR A 212 -7.45 24.36 12.86
N LYS A 213 -8.53 23.95 13.52
CA LYS A 213 -9.17 22.64 13.22
C LYS A 213 -9.74 22.56 11.81
N LEU A 214 -10.34 23.63 11.32
CA LEU A 214 -10.94 23.67 9.97
C LEU A 214 -9.86 23.71 8.88
N ILE A 215 -8.83 24.53 9.06
CA ILE A 215 -7.74 24.76 8.09
C ILE A 215 -6.78 23.55 8.04
N VAL A 216 -6.40 22.96 9.19
CA VAL A 216 -5.48 21.80 9.23
C VAL A 216 -6.05 20.56 8.54
N CYS A 217 -7.37 20.39 8.53
CA CYS A 217 -8.01 19.21 7.96
C CYS A 217 -8.23 19.32 6.44
N GLN A 218 -7.86 20.44 5.82
CA GLN A 218 -8.05 20.70 4.38
C GLN A 218 -6.82 21.40 3.83
N HIS A 219 -5.97 20.67 3.11
CA HIS A 219 -4.69 21.19 2.61
C HIS A 219 -4.86 22.48 1.80
N GLU A 220 -5.96 22.59 1.05
CA GLU A 220 -6.29 23.74 0.20
C GLU A 220 -6.61 25.01 1.01
N LEU A 221 -7.14 24.88 2.24
CA LEU A 221 -7.37 26.03 3.12
C LEU A 221 -6.07 26.56 3.71
N ILE A 222 -5.04 25.71 3.82
CA ILE A 222 -3.72 26.10 4.30
C ILE A 222 -3.12 27.09 3.31
N ASP A 223 -3.03 26.70 2.04
CA ASP A 223 -2.38 27.52 1.01
C ASP A 223 -3.04 28.90 0.87
N VAL A 224 -4.37 28.94 0.88
CA VAL A 224 -5.18 30.18 0.79
C VAL A 224 -4.94 31.08 2.00
N PHE A 225 -4.92 30.50 3.19
CA PHE A 225 -4.70 31.25 4.42
C PHE A 225 -3.29 31.85 4.48
N PHE A 226 -2.29 31.17 3.91
CA PHE A 226 -0.92 31.69 3.86
C PHE A 226 -0.65 32.64 2.68
N SER A 227 -1.43 32.57 1.60
CA SER A 227 -1.24 33.41 0.41
C SER A 227 -1.99 34.75 0.46
N MET A 228 -2.94 34.93 1.38
CA MET A 228 -3.75 36.15 1.47
C MET A 228 -3.07 37.28 2.26
N PRO A 229 -3.34 38.56 1.93
CA PRO A 229 -2.86 39.70 2.69
C PRO A 229 -3.31 39.63 4.15
N ASP A 230 -2.45 40.08 5.08
CA ASP A 230 -2.74 40.01 6.52
C ASP A 230 -4.02 40.76 6.92
N GLU A 231 -4.33 41.84 6.20
CA GLU A 231 -5.51 42.69 6.41
C GLU A 231 -6.84 41.96 6.09
N GLU A 232 -6.81 40.91 5.26
CA GLU A 232 -8.00 40.15 4.84
C GLU A 232 -8.21 38.87 5.69
N LYS A 233 -7.19 38.43 6.44
CA LYS A 233 -7.22 37.17 7.20
C LYS A 233 -8.28 37.14 8.28
N GLU A 234 -8.55 38.25 8.95
CA GLU A 234 -9.54 38.29 10.05
C GLU A 234 -10.96 38.02 9.53
N GLU A 235 -11.38 38.76 8.50
CA GLU A 235 -12.69 38.62 7.89
C GLU A 235 -12.86 37.24 7.26
N TRP A 236 -11.82 36.75 6.59
CA TRP A 236 -11.83 35.42 5.98
C TRP A 236 -11.96 34.30 7.01
N VAL A 237 -11.19 34.34 8.10
CA VAL A 237 -11.27 33.34 9.17
C VAL A 237 -12.65 33.36 9.84
N LYS A 238 -13.21 34.55 10.10
CA LYS A 238 -14.59 34.68 10.64
C LYS A 238 -15.63 34.18 9.65
N GLY A 239 -15.47 34.45 8.35
CA GLY A 239 -16.32 33.94 7.28
C GLY A 239 -16.29 32.41 7.15
N LEU A 240 -15.12 31.80 7.35
CA LEU A 240 -14.90 30.36 7.34
C LEU A 240 -15.56 29.70 8.56
N ILE A 241 -15.36 30.27 9.74
CA ILE A 241 -15.96 29.80 11.01
C ILE A 241 -17.49 29.86 10.99
N ASN A 242 -18.04 30.87 10.31
CA ASN A 242 -19.48 31.13 10.20
C ASN A 242 -20.13 30.50 8.96
N GLY A 243 -19.35 29.78 8.12
CA GLY A 243 -19.86 29.02 6.99
C GLY A 243 -20.22 29.82 5.73
N LYS A 244 -19.97 31.15 5.70
CA LYS A 244 -20.29 32.03 4.55
C LYS A 244 -19.39 31.80 3.33
N LEU A 245 -18.15 31.34 3.53
CA LEU A 245 -17.17 31.14 2.45
C LEU A 245 -17.26 29.77 1.76
N ARG A 246 -17.99 28.80 2.32
CA ARG A 246 -18.13 27.45 1.72
C ARG A 246 -18.81 27.48 0.34
N THR A 247 -19.68 28.45 0.09
CA THR A 247 -20.44 28.55 -1.17
C THR A 247 -19.63 29.16 -2.32
N LEU A 248 -18.71 30.10 -2.03
CA LEU A 248 -17.85 30.74 -3.03
C LEU A 248 -16.61 29.89 -3.38
N PHE A 249 -16.08 29.11 -2.42
CA PHE A 249 -14.93 28.24 -2.65
C PHE A 249 -15.25 27.01 -3.52
N LEU A 250 -16.51 26.54 -3.51
CA LEU A 250 -16.97 25.47 -4.39
C LEU A 250 -16.99 25.89 -5.88
N LEU A 251 -17.10 27.20 -6.16
CA LEU A 251 -17.19 27.73 -7.52
C LEU A 251 -15.83 28.08 -8.14
N SER A 252 -14.78 28.36 -7.35
CA SER A 252 -13.46 28.77 -7.87
C SER A 252 -12.48 27.61 -8.12
N ARG A 253 -12.94 26.35 -8.04
CA ARG A 253 -12.16 25.11 -8.10
C ARG A 253 -11.52 24.78 -9.47
N LYS A 254 -11.25 25.79 -10.31
CA LYS A 254 -10.58 25.62 -11.62
C LYS A 254 -9.15 26.15 -11.55
N ARG A 255 -8.19 25.21 -11.58
CA ARG A 255 -6.73 25.36 -11.85
C ARG A 255 -5.85 25.68 -10.63
N ASP A 256 -5.41 24.64 -9.91
CA ASP A 256 -4.00 24.19 -9.94
C ASP A 256 -3.74 22.90 -9.11
N GLU A 257 -2.88 22.04 -9.66
CA GLU A 257 -2.19 20.85 -9.12
C GLU A 257 -2.93 19.85 -8.21
N THR A 258 -4.11 19.39 -8.63
CA THR A 258 -4.67 18.12 -8.12
C THR A 258 -4.11 16.95 -8.93
N MET A 259 -3.68 15.88 -8.26
CA MET A 259 -3.30 14.62 -8.90
C MET A 259 -4.39 14.21 -9.90
N ASP A 260 -4.04 14.17 -11.18
CA ASP A 260 -4.95 13.74 -12.24
C ASP A 260 -5.05 12.21 -12.22
N TRP A 261 -5.93 11.71 -11.33
CA TRP A 261 -6.16 10.28 -11.16
C TRP A 261 -6.59 9.60 -12.45
N VAL A 262 -7.40 10.26 -13.28
CA VAL A 262 -7.89 9.71 -14.54
C VAL A 262 -6.73 9.46 -15.48
N ARG A 263 -5.88 10.47 -15.70
CA ARG A 263 -4.69 10.34 -16.53
C ARG A 263 -3.70 9.34 -15.94
N SER A 264 -3.46 9.40 -14.64
CA SER A 264 -2.51 8.52 -13.94
C SER A 264 -2.92 7.05 -14.05
N TRP A 265 -4.17 6.70 -13.77
CA TRP A 265 -4.66 5.33 -13.89
C TRP A 265 -4.66 4.85 -15.34
N LYS A 266 -5.07 5.69 -16.30
CA LYS A 266 -5.02 5.35 -17.73
C LYS A 266 -3.59 5.05 -18.18
N GLN A 267 -2.64 5.94 -17.86
CA GLN A 267 -1.23 5.75 -18.22
C GLN A 267 -0.65 4.50 -17.55
N THR A 268 -0.97 4.27 -16.28
CA THR A 268 -0.51 3.09 -15.53
C THR A 268 -1.05 1.81 -16.14
N LEU A 269 -2.34 1.74 -16.48
CA LEU A 269 -2.93 0.57 -17.14
C LEU A 269 -2.18 0.20 -18.42
N PHE A 270 -1.96 1.17 -19.30
CA PHE A 270 -1.28 0.91 -20.58
C PHE A 270 0.21 0.62 -20.42
N SER A 271 0.89 1.26 -19.47
CA SER A 271 2.27 0.91 -19.10
C SER A 271 2.36 -0.53 -18.60
N LEU A 272 1.42 -0.98 -17.75
CA LEU A 272 1.41 -2.35 -17.25
C LEU A 272 1.18 -3.37 -18.36
N LEU A 273 0.32 -3.08 -19.34
CA LEU A 273 0.17 -3.94 -20.53
C LEU A 273 1.48 -4.01 -21.33
N GLU A 274 2.19 -2.88 -21.45
CA GLU A 274 3.50 -2.80 -22.11
C GLU A 274 4.64 -3.44 -21.30
N ASP A 275 4.52 -3.57 -19.99
CA ASP A 275 5.55 -4.21 -19.16
C ASP A 275 5.45 -5.74 -19.18
N VAL A 276 4.29 -6.31 -19.54
CA VAL A 276 4.17 -7.76 -19.74
C VAL A 276 5.08 -8.19 -20.89
N PRO A 277 5.98 -9.19 -20.74
CA PRO A 277 6.82 -9.65 -21.84
C PRO A 277 6.00 -10.06 -23.07
N PHE A 278 6.44 -9.65 -24.27
CA PHE A 278 5.71 -9.88 -25.52
C PHE A 278 5.27 -11.35 -25.72
N HIS A 279 6.16 -12.30 -25.44
CA HIS A 279 5.86 -13.73 -25.58
C HIS A 279 4.77 -14.22 -24.61
N LEU A 280 4.60 -13.56 -23.46
CA LEU A 280 3.51 -13.84 -22.53
C LEU A 280 2.20 -13.20 -23.00
N ARG A 281 2.23 -11.99 -23.57
CA ARG A 281 1.02 -11.35 -24.11
C ARG A 281 0.32 -12.22 -25.14
N GLN A 282 1.09 -12.91 -25.99
CA GLN A 282 0.59 -13.83 -27.03
C GLN A 282 -0.13 -15.08 -26.48
N ILE A 283 -0.04 -15.35 -25.19
CA ILE A 283 -0.72 -16.48 -24.54
C ILE A 283 -1.71 -16.02 -23.46
N ILE A 284 -1.88 -14.71 -23.27
CA ILE A 284 -2.91 -14.18 -22.37
C ILE A 284 -4.27 -14.38 -23.05
N ALA A 285 -5.08 -15.27 -22.47
CA ALA A 285 -6.42 -15.57 -22.93
C ALA A 285 -7.48 -14.61 -22.38
N SER A 286 -7.22 -13.99 -21.22
CA SER A 286 -8.20 -13.12 -20.57
C SER A 286 -7.58 -12.08 -19.64
N ILE A 287 -8.27 -10.96 -19.45
CA ILE A 287 -7.91 -9.89 -18.52
C ILE A 287 -9.10 -9.58 -17.60
N SER A 288 -8.83 -9.37 -16.31
CA SER A 288 -9.77 -8.82 -15.32
C SER A 288 -9.00 -7.84 -14.42
N ILE A 289 -9.71 -6.92 -13.78
CA ILE A 289 -9.12 -5.85 -12.96
C ILE A 289 -9.88 -5.80 -11.63
N ASP A 290 -9.15 -5.75 -10.52
CA ASP A 290 -9.70 -5.32 -9.24
C ASP A 290 -9.51 -3.80 -9.04
N GLY A 291 -10.46 -3.18 -8.34
CA GLY A 291 -10.43 -1.75 -8.06
C GLY A 291 -10.82 -1.43 -6.62
N THR A 292 -10.55 -0.21 -6.18
CA THR A 292 -10.93 0.22 -4.83
C THR A 292 -12.46 0.34 -4.71
N SER A 293 -13.03 -0.28 -3.67
CA SER A 293 -14.47 -0.27 -3.43
C SER A 293 -15.03 1.15 -3.29
N ALA A 294 -16.12 1.44 -3.99
CA ALA A 294 -16.81 2.74 -3.99
C ALA A 294 -15.99 3.93 -4.54
N THR A 295 -14.86 3.70 -5.23
CA THR A 295 -14.32 4.75 -6.12
C THR A 295 -15.23 4.89 -7.32
N THR A 296 -15.80 6.09 -7.49
CA THR A 296 -16.90 6.36 -8.43
C THR A 296 -16.46 7.32 -9.51
N MET A 297 -16.77 6.99 -10.75
CA MET A 297 -16.59 7.82 -11.93
C MET A 297 -17.95 8.10 -12.56
N ILE A 298 -18.19 9.37 -12.88
CA ILE A 298 -19.33 9.78 -13.70
C ILE A 298 -18.77 10.33 -15.00
N ILE A 299 -19.13 9.69 -16.11
CA ILE A 299 -18.59 10.02 -17.42
C ILE A 299 -19.71 10.36 -18.40
N ASP A 300 -19.35 11.01 -19.49
CA ASP A 300 -20.22 11.22 -20.64
C ASP A 300 -20.19 9.96 -21.51
N SER A 301 -21.35 9.35 -21.75
CA SER A 301 -21.48 8.08 -22.45
C SER A 301 -21.18 8.15 -23.94
N THR A 302 -21.16 9.36 -24.52
CA THR A 302 -20.90 9.58 -25.95
C THR A 302 -19.42 9.83 -26.23
N THR A 303 -18.76 10.58 -25.35
CA THR A 303 -17.34 10.94 -25.50
C THR A 303 -16.41 10.05 -24.71
N GLY A 304 -16.91 9.45 -23.62
CA GLY A 304 -16.09 8.70 -22.67
C GLY A 304 -15.34 9.56 -21.65
N GLU A 305 -15.48 10.88 -21.74
CA GLU A 305 -14.76 11.83 -20.89
C GLU A 305 -15.41 11.95 -19.51
N PRO A 306 -14.62 12.10 -18.44
CA PRO A 306 -15.17 12.34 -17.11
C PRO A 306 -15.97 13.64 -17.04
N LEU A 307 -17.23 13.56 -16.61
CA LEU A 307 -18.08 14.72 -16.32
C LEU A 307 -17.69 15.39 -15.00
N TRP A 308 -16.96 14.66 -14.17
CA TRP A 308 -16.42 15.14 -12.90
C TRP A 308 -15.12 14.40 -12.59
N ARG A 309 -14.32 14.96 -11.67
CA ARG A 309 -13.19 14.20 -11.11
C ARG A 309 -13.71 12.91 -10.44
N PRO A 310 -12.91 11.84 -10.37
CA PRO A 310 -13.29 10.67 -9.58
C PRO A 310 -13.55 11.03 -8.12
N PHE A 311 -14.57 10.41 -7.53
CA PHE A 311 -14.76 10.36 -6.09
C PHE A 311 -14.03 9.14 -5.55
N LEU A 312 -12.98 9.33 -4.75
CA LEU A 312 -12.18 8.22 -4.24
C LEU A 312 -12.90 7.46 -3.11
N TYR A 313 -12.50 6.20 -2.89
CA TYR A 313 -13.07 5.31 -1.87
C TYR A 313 -13.12 5.92 -0.45
N ASN A 314 -12.11 6.75 -0.10
CA ASN A 314 -11.97 7.39 1.21
C ASN A 314 -12.71 8.73 1.33
N GLU A 315 -13.26 9.25 0.25
CA GLU A 315 -14.05 10.49 0.26
C GLU A 315 -15.48 10.21 0.77
N SER A 316 -16.01 11.13 1.58
CA SER A 316 -17.35 11.06 2.14
C SER A 316 -18.19 12.27 1.71
N CYS A 317 -19.32 12.00 1.07
CA CYS A 317 -20.37 12.95 0.71
C CYS A 317 -21.45 12.99 1.80
N SER A 318 -21.11 13.56 2.97
CA SER A 318 -22.01 13.61 4.13
C SER A 318 -23.25 14.49 3.92
N ASP A 319 -23.17 15.44 2.98
CA ASP A 319 -24.26 16.28 2.51
C ASP A 319 -25.40 15.47 1.86
N ALA A 320 -25.06 14.41 1.13
CA ALA A 320 -26.03 13.53 0.48
C ALA A 320 -26.60 12.44 1.40
N LEU A 321 -25.95 12.18 2.55
CA LEU A 321 -26.34 11.09 3.45
C LEU A 321 -27.79 11.18 3.97
N PRO A 322 -28.34 12.36 4.35
CA PRO A 322 -29.74 12.47 4.75
C PRO A 322 -30.72 12.04 3.65
N ILE A 323 -30.43 12.38 2.40
CA ILE A 323 -31.26 12.01 1.24
C ILE A 323 -31.20 10.49 1.04
N VAL A 324 -30.00 9.91 1.07
CA VAL A 324 -29.83 8.45 0.94
C VAL A 324 -30.56 7.70 2.05
N LYS A 325 -30.50 8.18 3.29
CA LYS A 325 -31.25 7.60 4.41
C LYS A 325 -32.76 7.73 4.30
N SER A 326 -33.27 8.71 3.55
CA SER A 326 -34.72 8.86 3.32
C SER A 326 -35.28 7.93 2.25
N ILE A 327 -34.42 7.35 1.40
CA ILE A 327 -34.85 6.48 0.28
C ILE A 327 -34.48 5.01 0.49
N ALA A 328 -33.33 4.73 1.11
CA ALA A 328 -32.86 3.38 1.32
C ALA A 328 -33.45 2.79 2.63
N PRO A 329 -33.59 1.46 2.72
CA PRO A 329 -33.97 0.80 3.96
C PRO A 329 -33.08 1.22 5.13
N GLU A 330 -33.65 1.20 6.34
CA GLU A 330 -32.88 1.47 7.54
C GLU A 330 -31.69 0.51 7.64
N ASN A 331 -30.53 1.03 8.06
CA ASN A 331 -29.29 0.26 8.20
C ASN A 331 -28.75 -0.40 6.91
N HIS A 332 -29.27 -0.05 5.72
CA HIS A 332 -28.72 -0.56 4.46
C HIS A 332 -27.25 -0.15 4.27
N THR A 333 -26.43 -0.99 3.63
CA THR A 333 -24.98 -0.76 3.39
C THR A 333 -24.67 0.55 2.64
N VAL A 334 -25.65 1.12 1.94
CA VAL A 334 -25.51 2.39 1.20
C VAL A 334 -25.64 3.62 2.10
N CYS A 335 -26.18 3.47 3.33
CA CYS A 335 -26.39 4.53 4.32
C CYS A 335 -25.08 4.95 5.01
N SER A 336 -24.03 5.17 4.22
CA SER A 336 -22.71 5.63 4.61
C SER A 336 -22.28 6.75 3.67
N GLY A 337 -21.74 7.85 4.20
CA GLY A 337 -21.32 9.00 3.37
C GLY A 337 -20.26 8.65 2.32
N SER A 338 -19.51 7.56 2.49
CA SER A 338 -18.51 7.08 1.52
C SER A 338 -19.06 6.11 0.47
N SER A 339 -20.35 5.75 0.53
CA SER A 339 -20.97 4.84 -0.44
C SER A 339 -21.01 5.44 -1.85
N THR A 340 -21.02 4.58 -2.87
CA THR A 340 -21.20 4.99 -4.26
C THR A 340 -22.51 5.75 -4.43
N LEU A 341 -23.58 5.33 -3.73
CA LEU A 341 -24.87 6.01 -3.79
C LEU A 341 -24.81 7.44 -3.24
N CYS A 342 -24.15 7.67 -2.10
CA CYS A 342 -23.96 9.03 -1.58
C CYS A 342 -23.16 9.91 -2.55
N LYS A 343 -22.13 9.37 -3.20
CA LYS A 343 -21.34 10.07 -4.22
C LYS A 343 -22.17 10.42 -5.46
N LEU A 344 -22.98 9.48 -5.94
CA LEU A 344 -23.90 9.68 -7.05
C LEU A 344 -24.94 10.77 -6.73
N VAL A 345 -25.57 10.71 -5.55
CA VAL A 345 -26.57 11.70 -5.12
C VAL A 345 -25.95 13.08 -4.95
N SER A 346 -24.75 13.17 -4.37
CA SER A 346 -24.02 14.44 -4.21
C SER A 346 -23.69 15.05 -5.57
N TRP A 347 -23.19 14.26 -6.53
CA TRP A 347 -22.95 14.73 -7.90
C TRP A 347 -24.25 15.16 -8.59
N TRP A 348 -25.31 14.35 -8.50
CA TRP A 348 -26.59 14.62 -9.14
C TRP A 348 -27.20 15.95 -8.71
N ASN A 349 -27.05 16.30 -7.42
CA ASN A 349 -27.61 17.52 -6.85
C ASN A 349 -26.69 18.75 -6.97
N SER A 350 -25.39 18.56 -7.26
CA SER A 350 -24.41 19.66 -7.30
C SER A 350 -24.13 20.19 -8.70
N VAL A 351 -24.51 19.46 -9.76
CA VAL A 351 -24.17 19.80 -11.13
C VAL A 351 -25.44 20.13 -11.93
N ASP A 352 -25.55 21.35 -12.45
CA ASP A 352 -26.70 21.83 -13.24
C ASP A 352 -26.64 21.47 -14.74
N SER A 353 -25.62 20.72 -15.18
CA SER A 353 -25.42 20.35 -16.59
C SER A 353 -26.44 19.31 -17.07
N ASN A 354 -26.51 19.12 -18.41
CA ASN A 354 -27.25 18.00 -18.99
C ASN A 354 -26.71 16.68 -18.42
N LYS A 355 -27.61 15.84 -17.88
CA LYS A 355 -27.32 14.53 -17.28
C LYS A 355 -27.80 13.36 -18.14
N GLU A 356 -28.37 13.66 -19.31
CA GLU A 356 -28.95 12.68 -20.24
C GLU A 356 -27.93 11.63 -20.69
N PHE A 357 -26.70 12.05 -20.97
CA PHE A 357 -25.60 11.17 -21.40
C PHE A 357 -24.67 10.79 -20.25
N ALA A 358 -25.06 10.97 -18.99
CA ALA A 358 -24.21 10.58 -17.87
C ALA A 358 -24.28 9.06 -17.64
N ALA A 359 -23.14 8.45 -17.33
CA ALA A 359 -23.06 7.04 -16.93
C ALA A 359 -22.21 6.89 -15.66
N LEU A 360 -22.66 6.03 -14.75
CA LEU A 360 -21.90 5.65 -13.56
C LEU A 360 -21.02 4.44 -13.84
N LEU A 361 -19.75 4.55 -13.47
CA LEU A 361 -18.76 3.47 -13.50
C LEU A 361 -18.00 3.44 -12.18
N HIS A 362 -17.58 2.25 -11.76
CA HIS A 362 -16.55 2.11 -10.74
C HIS A 362 -15.15 2.17 -11.38
N GLN A 363 -14.13 2.32 -10.56
CA GLN A 363 -12.74 2.37 -11.03
C GLN A 363 -12.37 1.16 -11.91
N ALA A 364 -12.70 -0.05 -11.46
CA ALA A 364 -12.45 -1.27 -12.22
C ALA A 364 -13.20 -1.28 -13.56
N ASP A 365 -14.50 -0.94 -13.52
CA ASP A 365 -15.36 -0.87 -14.70
C ASP A 365 -14.81 0.09 -15.77
N TRP A 366 -14.37 1.28 -15.35
CA TRP A 366 -13.82 2.28 -16.28
C TRP A 366 -12.50 1.81 -16.91
N LEU A 367 -11.60 1.22 -16.12
CA LEU A 367 -10.35 0.67 -16.65
C LEU A 367 -10.58 -0.50 -17.60
N LEU A 368 -11.52 -1.39 -17.29
CA LEU A 368 -11.91 -2.49 -18.19
C LEU A 368 -12.55 -1.92 -19.46
N TRP A 369 -13.43 -0.94 -19.34
CA TRP A 369 -14.08 -0.28 -20.48
C TRP A 369 -13.06 0.34 -21.45
N LEU A 370 -11.96 0.91 -20.94
CA LEU A 370 -10.85 1.37 -21.80
C LEU A 370 -10.26 0.26 -22.66
N LEU A 371 -10.37 -1.02 -22.24
CA LEU A 371 -9.86 -2.20 -22.94
C LEU A 371 -10.86 -2.85 -23.90
N HIS A 372 -12.15 -2.91 -23.54
CA HIS A 372 -13.19 -3.62 -24.32
C HIS A 372 -14.25 -2.74 -24.99
N GLY A 373 -14.38 -1.46 -24.60
CA GLY A 373 -15.27 -0.48 -25.24
C GLY A 373 -16.78 -0.59 -24.91
N ASN A 374 -17.24 -1.68 -24.29
CA ASN A 374 -18.65 -1.87 -23.92
C ASN A 374 -19.02 -1.08 -22.65
N LEU A 375 -19.64 0.09 -22.78
CA LEU A 375 -19.96 0.94 -21.64
C LEU A 375 -21.08 0.37 -20.74
N GLY A 376 -21.03 0.70 -19.44
CA GLY A 376 -22.15 0.44 -18.53
C GLY A 376 -22.26 -1.00 -18.04
N VAL A 377 -21.13 -1.71 -17.93
CA VAL A 377 -21.07 -3.06 -17.36
C VAL A 377 -20.24 -3.01 -16.07
N THR A 378 -20.78 -3.57 -14.99
CA THR A 378 -20.10 -3.72 -13.70
C THR A 378 -20.29 -5.14 -13.15
N ASP A 379 -19.63 -5.44 -12.04
CA ASP A 379 -19.86 -6.64 -11.25
C ASP A 379 -20.70 -6.37 -9.99
N TYR A 380 -21.35 -7.40 -9.46
CA TYR A 380 -22.21 -7.26 -8.28
C TYR A 380 -21.46 -6.81 -7.02
N ASN A 381 -20.12 -6.94 -6.96
CA ASN A 381 -19.36 -6.52 -5.78
C ASN A 381 -19.12 -5.01 -5.77
N ASN A 382 -18.76 -4.44 -6.91
CA ASN A 382 -18.68 -3.00 -7.07
C ASN A 382 -20.08 -2.35 -6.95
N ALA A 383 -21.10 -2.97 -7.53
CA ALA A 383 -22.48 -2.46 -7.50
C ALA A 383 -23.15 -2.46 -6.10
N LEU A 384 -22.66 -3.27 -5.14
CA LEU A 384 -23.25 -3.38 -3.80
C LEU A 384 -23.42 -2.01 -3.12
N LYS A 385 -22.42 -1.14 -3.22
CA LYS A 385 -22.43 0.18 -2.54
C LYS A 385 -23.12 1.29 -3.33
N VAL A 386 -23.64 1.02 -4.53
CA VAL A 386 -24.65 1.87 -5.17
C VAL A 386 -26.07 1.45 -4.77
N GLY A 387 -26.24 0.21 -4.30
CA GLY A 387 -27.51 -0.31 -3.80
C GLY A 387 -28.04 -1.51 -4.58
N TYR A 388 -27.22 -2.13 -5.45
CA TYR A 388 -27.58 -3.43 -6.03
C TYR A 388 -27.74 -4.46 -4.91
N ASP A 389 -28.81 -5.24 -4.97
CA ASP A 389 -29.04 -6.33 -4.04
C ASP A 389 -28.65 -7.66 -4.70
N PRO A 390 -27.50 -8.24 -4.33
CA PRO A 390 -27.02 -9.47 -4.96
C PRO A 390 -27.84 -10.71 -4.58
N GLU A 391 -28.73 -10.64 -3.59
CA GLU A 391 -29.66 -11.75 -3.28
C GLU A 391 -30.89 -11.71 -4.19
N LEU A 392 -31.39 -10.51 -4.47
CA LEU A 392 -32.48 -10.29 -5.45
C LEU A 392 -31.99 -10.33 -6.89
N ASP A 393 -30.66 -10.26 -7.09
CA ASP A 393 -30.01 -10.17 -8.39
C ASP A 393 -30.48 -8.95 -9.21
N SER A 394 -30.86 -7.87 -8.52
CA SER A 394 -31.40 -6.67 -9.16
C SER A 394 -31.11 -5.39 -8.36
N TYR A 395 -31.25 -4.24 -9.02
CA TYR A 395 -31.45 -2.99 -8.29
C TYR A 395 -32.85 -2.98 -7.65
N PRO A 396 -32.97 -2.56 -6.39
CA PRO A 396 -34.24 -2.58 -5.69
C PRO A 396 -35.18 -1.45 -6.14
N PRO A 397 -36.51 -1.59 -5.98
CA PRO A 397 -37.48 -0.59 -6.44
C PRO A 397 -37.27 0.83 -5.90
N TRP A 398 -36.83 0.95 -4.64
CA TRP A 398 -36.57 2.25 -4.00
C TRP A 398 -35.43 3.03 -4.66
N LEU A 399 -34.48 2.33 -5.30
CA LEU A 399 -33.39 2.93 -6.06
C LEU A 399 -33.81 3.20 -7.50
N LEU A 400 -34.56 2.28 -8.11
CA LEU A 400 -35.04 2.42 -9.50
C LEU A 400 -36.02 3.59 -9.67
N SER A 401 -36.76 3.95 -8.62
CA SER A 401 -37.68 5.11 -8.64
C SER A 401 -36.96 6.47 -8.59
N GLN A 402 -35.64 6.50 -8.44
CA GLN A 402 -34.87 7.74 -8.35
C GLN A 402 -34.48 8.27 -9.73
N PRO A 403 -34.34 9.60 -9.91
CA PRO A 403 -34.09 10.19 -11.24
C PRO A 403 -32.73 9.80 -11.84
N TYR A 404 -31.76 9.39 -11.02
CA TYR A 404 -30.45 8.92 -11.44
C TYR A 404 -30.39 7.41 -11.70
N SER A 405 -31.51 6.69 -11.67
CA SER A 405 -31.53 5.24 -11.93
C SER A 405 -31.04 4.88 -13.34
N GLN A 406 -31.22 5.80 -14.30
CA GLN A 406 -30.72 5.64 -15.68
C GLN A 406 -29.18 5.62 -15.79
N LEU A 407 -28.45 6.10 -14.77
CA LEU A 407 -26.98 6.08 -14.77
C LEU A 407 -26.42 4.72 -14.33
N LEU A 408 -27.25 3.85 -13.75
CA LEU A 408 -26.80 2.61 -13.11
C LEU A 408 -26.28 1.62 -14.16
N PRO A 409 -25.08 1.04 -13.97
CA PRO A 409 -24.53 0.05 -14.89
C PRO A 409 -25.31 -1.27 -14.82
N SER A 410 -25.33 -2.00 -15.93
CA SER A 410 -25.74 -3.41 -15.97
C SER A 410 -24.78 -4.26 -15.14
N VAL A 411 -25.32 -5.16 -14.33
CA VAL A 411 -24.55 -5.96 -13.39
C VAL A 411 -24.40 -7.39 -13.92
N LYS A 412 -23.19 -7.94 -13.82
CA LYS A 412 -22.87 -9.35 -14.10
C LYS A 412 -22.08 -9.97 -12.93
N ASP A 413 -21.88 -11.28 -12.97
CA ASP A 413 -21.01 -11.95 -12.01
C ASP A 413 -19.53 -11.55 -12.24
N PRO A 414 -18.70 -11.38 -11.19
CA PRO A 414 -17.26 -11.25 -11.30
C PRO A 414 -16.62 -12.37 -12.14
N GLY A 415 -15.71 -12.00 -13.04
CA GLY A 415 -15.04 -12.93 -13.95
C GLY A 415 -15.87 -13.33 -15.18
N THR A 416 -17.08 -12.78 -15.38
CA THR A 416 -17.88 -13.03 -16.59
C THR A 416 -17.27 -12.32 -17.80
N PRO A 417 -17.12 -12.98 -18.96
CA PRO A 417 -16.69 -12.33 -20.20
C PRO A 417 -17.61 -11.16 -20.61
N ILE A 418 -17.02 -10.00 -20.91
CA ILE A 418 -17.73 -8.81 -21.39
C ILE A 418 -17.62 -8.68 -22.90
N GLY A 419 -16.41 -8.88 -23.42
CA GLY A 419 -16.08 -8.74 -24.85
C GLY A 419 -14.59 -8.99 -25.09
N VAL A 420 -14.18 -9.04 -26.35
CA VAL A 420 -12.77 -9.12 -26.72
C VAL A 420 -12.06 -7.78 -26.52
N LEU A 421 -10.74 -7.81 -26.40
CA LEU A 421 -9.93 -6.60 -26.45
C LEU A 421 -10.20 -5.80 -27.74
N LYS A 422 -10.25 -4.47 -27.62
CA LYS A 422 -10.35 -3.60 -28.79
C LYS A 422 -9.16 -3.82 -29.73
N GLU A 423 -9.44 -3.71 -31.02
CA GLU A 423 -8.50 -4.05 -32.09
C GLU A 423 -7.23 -3.17 -32.09
N ASP A 424 -7.36 -1.90 -31.72
CA ASP A 424 -6.26 -0.95 -31.59
C ASP A 424 -5.30 -1.38 -30.46
N ILE A 425 -5.83 -1.69 -29.28
CA ILE A 425 -5.05 -2.17 -28.13
C ILE A 425 -4.42 -3.53 -28.45
N ARG A 426 -5.21 -4.46 -28.99
CA ARG A 426 -4.73 -5.79 -29.36
C ARG A 426 -3.52 -5.72 -30.30
N THR A 427 -3.62 -4.90 -31.35
CA THR A 427 -2.57 -4.75 -32.36
C THR A 427 -1.36 -4.00 -31.81
N GLN A 428 -1.58 -2.93 -31.03
CA GLN A 428 -0.51 -2.13 -30.44
C GLN A 428 0.34 -2.95 -29.47
N TYR A 429 -0.28 -3.73 -28.58
CA TYR A 429 0.45 -4.43 -27.52
C TYR A 429 0.74 -5.91 -27.86
N GLY A 430 0.14 -6.46 -28.92
CA GLY A 430 0.40 -7.84 -29.35
C GLY A 430 -0.34 -8.89 -28.51
N PHE A 431 -1.65 -8.71 -28.33
CA PHE A 431 -2.52 -9.72 -27.71
C PHE A 431 -3.21 -10.61 -28.76
N PRO A 432 -3.65 -11.83 -28.40
CA PRO A 432 -4.46 -12.70 -29.24
C PRO A 432 -5.81 -12.07 -29.64
N LYS A 433 -6.36 -12.51 -30.77
CA LYS A 433 -7.67 -12.04 -31.28
C LYS A 433 -8.84 -12.45 -30.39
N ASP A 434 -8.68 -13.54 -29.67
CA ASP A 434 -9.63 -14.15 -28.76
C ASP A 434 -9.37 -13.77 -27.28
N CYS A 435 -8.44 -12.84 -27.01
CA CYS A 435 -8.21 -12.37 -25.65
C CYS A 435 -9.45 -11.62 -25.14
N VAL A 436 -10.12 -12.18 -24.13
CA VAL A 436 -11.36 -11.63 -23.57
C VAL A 436 -11.10 -10.73 -22.36
N VAL A 437 -11.91 -9.69 -22.22
CA VAL A 437 -11.95 -8.87 -21.01
C VAL A 437 -13.16 -9.28 -20.19
N CYS A 438 -12.93 -9.62 -18.93
CA CYS A 438 -13.93 -10.09 -17.99
C CYS A 438 -14.29 -8.99 -17.00
N THR A 439 -15.45 -9.09 -16.37
CA THR A 439 -15.81 -8.25 -15.23
C THR A 439 -14.79 -8.39 -14.10
N GLY A 440 -14.64 -7.29 -13.37
CA GLY A 440 -13.72 -7.15 -12.26
C GLY A 440 -14.28 -7.61 -10.93
N THR A 441 -13.71 -7.06 -9.87
CA THR A 441 -14.24 -7.08 -8.51
C THR A 441 -13.61 -5.94 -7.70
N THR A 442 -13.79 -5.93 -6.39
CA THR A 442 -13.07 -5.03 -5.47
C THR A 442 -11.74 -5.63 -5.01
N ASP A 443 -10.76 -4.78 -4.75
CA ASP A 443 -9.44 -5.10 -4.18
C ASP A 443 -9.54 -6.04 -2.97
N SER A 444 -10.47 -5.75 -2.08
CA SER A 444 -10.79 -6.51 -0.89
C SER A 444 -11.18 -7.96 -1.23
N ILE A 445 -12.05 -8.17 -2.21
CA ILE A 445 -12.53 -9.50 -2.59
C ILE A 445 -11.47 -10.23 -3.41
N ALA A 446 -10.76 -9.55 -4.30
CA ALA A 446 -9.64 -10.11 -5.02
C ALA A 446 -8.55 -10.63 -4.06
N ALA A 447 -8.21 -9.87 -3.01
CA ALA A 447 -7.28 -10.33 -1.97
C ALA A 447 -7.78 -11.57 -1.21
N PHE A 448 -9.10 -11.73 -1.03
CA PHE A 448 -9.67 -12.95 -0.45
C PHE A 448 -9.54 -14.14 -1.40
N LEU A 449 -9.86 -13.94 -2.69
CA LEU A 449 -9.73 -14.96 -3.73
C LEU A 449 -8.28 -15.46 -3.86
N ALA A 450 -7.30 -14.56 -3.68
CA ALA A 450 -5.89 -14.91 -3.72
C ALA A 450 -5.53 -15.97 -2.66
N ALA A 451 -6.14 -15.91 -1.48
CA ALA A 451 -5.91 -16.88 -0.41
C ALA A 451 -6.50 -18.28 -0.70
N ARG A 452 -7.33 -18.43 -1.75
CA ARG A 452 -7.97 -19.69 -2.16
C ARG A 452 -8.81 -20.37 -1.07
N ALA A 453 -9.44 -19.57 -0.22
CA ALA A 453 -10.42 -20.03 0.77
C ALA A 453 -11.77 -20.32 0.08
N THR A 454 -11.89 -21.48 -0.58
CA THR A 454 -13.01 -21.78 -1.51
C THR A 454 -14.19 -22.54 -0.90
N LYS A 455 -14.13 -22.94 0.38
CA LYS A 455 -15.20 -23.69 1.05
C LYS A 455 -15.81 -22.88 2.20
N PRO A 456 -17.12 -22.99 2.49
CA PRO A 456 -17.72 -22.38 3.67
C PRO A 456 -16.99 -22.80 4.94
N GLY A 457 -16.93 -21.91 5.91
CA GLY A 457 -16.13 -22.10 7.12
C GLY A 457 -14.64 -21.80 6.93
N LYS A 458 -14.14 -21.66 5.69
CA LYS A 458 -12.81 -21.11 5.44
C LYS A 458 -12.87 -19.59 5.49
N ALA A 459 -11.92 -19.01 6.20
CA ALA A 459 -11.85 -17.58 6.40
C ALA A 459 -10.46 -17.03 6.06
N VAL A 460 -10.38 -15.73 5.81
CA VAL A 460 -9.13 -14.98 5.69
C VAL A 460 -9.15 -13.87 6.72
N THR A 461 -8.12 -13.83 7.56
CA THR A 461 -7.82 -12.70 8.43
C THR A 461 -6.67 -11.90 7.84
N SER A 462 -6.93 -10.62 7.57
CA SER A 462 -5.89 -9.67 7.19
C SER A 462 -5.38 -8.94 8.44
N LEU A 463 -4.13 -9.23 8.82
CA LEU A 463 -3.39 -8.55 9.88
C LEU A 463 -2.60 -7.37 9.28
N GLY A 464 -3.34 -6.36 8.82
CA GLY A 464 -2.78 -5.10 8.31
C GLY A 464 -2.65 -4.04 9.39
N SER A 465 -2.76 -2.75 9.01
CA SER A 465 -2.92 -1.67 10.00
C SER A 465 -4.12 -1.93 10.92
N THR A 466 -5.18 -2.50 10.36
CA THR A 466 -6.37 -2.99 11.05
C THR A 466 -6.50 -4.52 10.91
N LEU A 467 -7.23 -5.15 11.81
CA LEU A 467 -7.66 -6.55 11.77
C LEU A 467 -8.97 -6.63 10.98
N ALA A 468 -8.92 -7.17 9.77
CA ALA A 468 -10.11 -7.41 8.96
C ALA A 468 -10.34 -8.91 8.78
N ILE A 469 -11.57 -9.37 9.00
CA ILE A 469 -11.93 -10.78 8.82
C ILE A 469 -12.93 -10.93 7.68
N LYS A 470 -12.79 -12.01 6.94
CA LYS A 470 -13.70 -12.43 5.88
C LYS A 470 -13.91 -13.92 5.96
N LEU A 471 -15.16 -14.34 6.01
CA LEU A 471 -15.59 -15.71 6.22
C LEU A 471 -16.49 -16.11 5.06
N LEU A 472 -16.13 -17.19 4.37
CA LEU A 472 -17.02 -17.75 3.37
C LEU A 472 -18.14 -18.52 4.08
N SER A 473 -19.37 -18.17 3.75
CA SER A 473 -20.60 -18.60 4.42
C SER A 473 -21.62 -19.05 3.37
N THR A 474 -22.50 -19.98 3.76
CA THR A 474 -23.68 -20.35 2.97
C THR A 474 -24.83 -19.38 3.16
N SER A 475 -24.80 -18.57 4.21
CA SER A 475 -25.85 -17.62 4.57
C SER A 475 -25.34 -16.20 4.49
N ARG A 476 -26.19 -15.31 3.95
CA ARG A 476 -26.01 -13.86 3.99
C ARG A 476 -26.21 -13.37 5.42
N VAL A 477 -25.31 -12.49 5.88
CA VAL A 477 -25.39 -11.85 7.20
C VAL A 477 -25.01 -10.38 7.05
N ASP A 478 -25.95 -9.49 7.35
CA ASP A 478 -25.76 -8.05 7.34
C ASP A 478 -26.17 -7.48 8.71
N ASP A 479 -25.28 -6.73 9.34
CA ASP A 479 -25.54 -6.01 10.59
C ASP A 479 -24.73 -4.70 10.60
N ALA A 480 -25.34 -3.63 10.09
CA ALA A 480 -24.68 -2.34 9.94
C ALA A 480 -24.24 -1.68 11.27
N PRO A 481 -24.98 -1.79 12.39
CA PRO A 481 -24.47 -1.38 13.70
C PRO A 481 -23.10 -1.96 14.03
N TYR A 482 -22.85 -3.24 13.72
CA TYR A 482 -21.53 -3.88 13.88
C TYR A 482 -20.58 -3.68 12.69
N GLY A 483 -21.01 -2.98 11.64
CA GLY A 483 -20.27 -2.83 10.40
C GLY A 483 -20.07 -4.15 9.64
N VAL A 484 -20.93 -5.15 9.91
CA VAL A 484 -20.95 -6.44 9.24
C VAL A 484 -21.81 -6.34 7.99
N TYR A 485 -21.28 -6.82 6.88
CA TYR A 485 -22.03 -6.95 5.64
C TYR A 485 -21.46 -8.10 4.79
N SER A 486 -22.26 -8.55 3.84
CA SER A 486 -21.97 -9.68 2.99
C SER A 486 -21.75 -9.26 1.54
N HIS A 487 -20.68 -9.76 0.94
CA HIS A 487 -20.53 -9.76 -0.51
C HIS A 487 -20.95 -11.12 -1.06
N ARG A 488 -21.72 -11.15 -2.14
CA ARG A 488 -21.95 -12.41 -2.87
C ARG A 488 -20.63 -12.89 -3.48
N LEU A 489 -20.44 -14.20 -3.50
CA LEU A 489 -19.36 -14.87 -4.19
C LEU A 489 -19.90 -16.18 -4.75
N ASP A 490 -20.32 -16.15 -6.01
CA ASP A 490 -21.03 -17.26 -6.67
C ASP A 490 -22.31 -17.64 -5.90
N ASP A 491 -22.41 -18.89 -5.46
CA ASP A 491 -23.50 -19.47 -4.68
C ASP A 491 -23.35 -19.25 -3.17
N ARG A 492 -22.41 -18.39 -2.75
CA ARG A 492 -22.01 -18.20 -1.34
C ARG A 492 -21.91 -16.72 -0.98
N TRP A 493 -21.62 -16.48 0.30
CA TRP A 493 -21.51 -15.16 0.89
C TRP A 493 -20.18 -14.99 1.60
N LEU A 494 -19.49 -13.90 1.28
CA LEU A 494 -18.31 -13.46 2.00
C LEU A 494 -18.73 -12.47 3.09
N VAL A 495 -18.93 -13.01 4.29
CA VAL A 495 -19.36 -12.26 5.48
C VAL A 495 -18.13 -11.72 6.18
N GLY A 496 -18.12 -10.46 6.59
CA GLY A 496 -16.94 -9.91 7.26
C GLY A 496 -17.18 -8.64 8.05
N GLY A 497 -16.16 -8.29 8.82
CA GLY A 497 -16.10 -7.09 9.65
C GLY A 497 -14.64 -6.68 9.87
N ALA A 498 -14.42 -5.43 10.29
CA ALA A 498 -13.09 -4.90 10.51
C ALA A 498 -12.99 -4.23 11.88
N SER A 499 -12.11 -4.76 12.73
CA SER A 499 -11.75 -4.12 14.00
C SER A 499 -10.77 -2.98 13.76
N ASN A 500 -10.80 -1.98 14.63
CA ASN A 500 -9.83 -0.90 14.66
C ASN A 500 -8.48 -1.32 15.28
N THR A 501 -8.41 -2.48 15.95
CA THR A 501 -7.13 -3.08 16.36
C THR A 501 -6.35 -3.60 15.17
N GLY A 502 -5.05 -3.90 15.31
CA GLY A 502 -4.23 -4.48 14.25
C GLY A 502 -2.75 -4.13 14.39
N GLY A 503 -2.05 -3.99 13.27
CA GLY A 503 -0.65 -3.58 13.23
C GLY A 503 -0.40 -2.11 13.54
N ALA A 504 -1.42 -1.24 13.43
CA ALA A 504 -1.25 0.18 13.72
C ALA A 504 -0.93 0.45 15.20
N VAL A 505 -1.62 -0.24 16.12
CA VAL A 505 -1.35 -0.11 17.56
C VAL A 505 0.01 -0.68 17.94
N LEU A 506 0.49 -1.73 17.25
CA LEU A 506 1.84 -2.26 17.44
C LEU A 506 2.90 -1.22 17.06
N ARG A 507 2.73 -0.56 15.90
CA ARG A 507 3.67 0.46 15.40
C ARG A 507 3.67 1.78 16.18
N GLN A 508 2.67 2.01 17.04
CA GLN A 508 2.71 3.11 18.00
C GLN A 508 3.70 2.85 19.15
N ILE A 509 4.11 1.59 19.34
CA ILE A 509 4.86 1.14 20.52
C ILE A 509 6.22 0.57 20.11
N PHE A 510 6.29 -0.19 19.02
CA PHE A 510 7.46 -0.93 18.58
C PHE A 510 7.82 -0.62 17.13
N THR A 511 9.10 -0.62 16.81
CA THR A 511 9.59 -0.67 15.41
C THR A 511 9.38 -2.07 14.83
N ASP A 512 9.41 -2.20 13.50
CA ASP A 512 9.27 -3.52 12.85
C ASP A 512 10.44 -4.47 13.27
N GLU A 513 11.66 -3.94 13.46
CA GLU A 513 12.80 -4.71 14.01
C GLU A 513 12.57 -5.18 15.45
N GLN A 514 12.02 -4.32 16.32
CA GLN A 514 11.66 -4.71 17.68
C GLN A 514 10.59 -5.79 17.67
N LEU A 515 9.59 -5.69 16.79
CA LEU A 515 8.56 -6.71 16.64
C LEU A 515 9.15 -8.06 16.26
N GLU A 516 10.10 -8.11 15.33
CA GLU A 516 10.79 -9.35 14.95
C GLU A 516 11.59 -9.92 16.13
N ASN A 517 12.46 -9.12 16.75
CA ASN A 517 13.36 -9.55 17.83
C ASN A 517 12.63 -9.97 19.12
N LEU A 518 11.59 -9.24 19.52
CA LEU A 518 10.80 -9.56 20.70
C LEU A 518 9.92 -10.80 20.46
N SER A 519 9.44 -10.99 19.22
CA SER A 519 8.60 -12.15 18.90
C SER A 519 9.35 -13.46 19.10
N GLU A 520 10.64 -13.52 18.78
CA GLU A 520 11.46 -14.73 18.97
C GLU A 520 11.52 -15.20 20.43
N GLN A 521 11.39 -14.27 21.37
CA GLN A 521 11.43 -14.52 22.81
C GLN A 521 10.08 -15.04 23.34
N ILE A 522 9.00 -14.86 22.58
CA ILE A 522 7.66 -15.29 22.97
C ILE A 522 7.56 -16.82 22.83
N ASN A 523 7.10 -17.48 23.89
CA ASN A 523 6.60 -18.85 23.82
C ASN A 523 5.11 -18.85 23.45
N PRO A 524 4.74 -19.16 22.19
CA PRO A 524 3.35 -19.06 21.72
C PRO A 524 2.46 -20.16 22.27
N MET A 525 2.99 -21.13 23.04
CA MET A 525 2.22 -22.17 23.69
C MET A 525 1.76 -21.77 25.11
N LYS A 526 2.41 -20.77 25.73
CA LYS A 526 2.03 -20.26 27.05
C LYS A 526 0.99 -19.13 26.92
N THR A 527 -0.11 -19.18 27.66
CA THR A 527 -1.10 -18.10 27.66
C THR A 527 -0.55 -16.84 28.33
N SER A 528 -0.79 -15.67 27.75
CA SER A 528 -0.53 -14.39 28.41
C SER A 528 -1.72 -13.99 29.31
N PRO A 529 -1.50 -13.67 30.59
CA PRO A 529 -2.57 -13.27 31.51
C PRO A 529 -3.05 -11.82 31.31
N LEU A 530 -2.35 -11.03 30.48
CA LEU A 530 -2.65 -9.62 30.25
C LEU A 530 -3.95 -9.48 29.45
N ASP A 531 -4.89 -8.67 29.93
CA ASP A 531 -6.21 -8.45 29.29
C ASP A 531 -6.29 -7.06 28.63
N TYR A 532 -5.64 -6.91 27.48
CA TYR A 532 -5.67 -5.67 26.71
C TYR A 532 -6.86 -5.60 25.75
N TYR A 533 -7.20 -4.38 25.35
CA TYR A 533 -8.05 -4.06 24.21
C TYR A 533 -7.30 -3.05 23.34
N PRO A 534 -6.35 -3.53 22.50
CA PRO A 534 -5.30 -2.70 21.93
C PRO A 534 -5.82 -1.91 20.73
N LEU A 535 -6.27 -0.69 20.97
CA LEU A 535 -6.76 0.23 19.93
C LEU A 535 -5.77 1.38 19.71
N PRO A 536 -5.57 1.84 18.46
CA PRO A 536 -4.70 2.98 18.18
C PRO A 536 -5.29 4.32 18.66
N THR A 537 -6.62 4.41 18.74
CA THR A 537 -7.39 5.58 19.20
C THR A 537 -8.70 5.12 19.85
N VAL A 538 -9.44 6.05 20.48
CA VAL A 538 -10.79 5.76 21.00
C VAL A 538 -11.73 5.35 19.87
N GLY A 539 -12.53 4.31 20.13
CA GLY A 539 -13.58 3.81 19.25
C GLY A 539 -13.25 2.44 18.65
N GLU A 540 -14.21 1.53 18.73
CA GLU A 540 -14.19 0.22 18.08
C GLU A 540 -15.38 0.07 17.15
N ARG A 541 -15.15 -0.53 15.98
CA ARG A 541 -16.22 -0.83 15.01
C ARG A 541 -16.74 -2.25 15.18
N PHE A 542 -15.83 -3.20 15.37
CA PHE A 542 -16.13 -4.62 15.34
C PHE A 542 -15.08 -5.37 16.15
N PRO A 543 -15.41 -6.42 16.92
CA PRO A 543 -16.73 -7.03 17.12
C PRO A 543 -17.55 -6.36 18.24
N VAL A 544 -17.08 -5.25 18.80
CA VAL A 544 -17.83 -4.45 19.77
C VAL A 544 -18.05 -3.08 19.17
N ALA A 545 -19.23 -2.84 18.62
CA ALA A 545 -19.59 -1.53 18.07
C ALA A 545 -19.75 -0.51 19.19
N ASP A 546 -18.65 0.17 19.53
CA ASP A 546 -18.61 1.16 20.59
C ASP A 546 -17.69 2.32 20.19
N PRO A 547 -18.26 3.45 19.71
CA PRO A 547 -17.48 4.61 19.29
C PRO A 547 -16.74 5.28 20.46
N LYS A 548 -17.03 4.91 21.71
CA LYS A 548 -16.38 5.42 22.92
C LYS A 548 -15.43 4.40 23.55
N LYS A 549 -15.18 3.26 22.90
CA LYS A 549 -14.30 2.21 23.42
C LYS A 549 -12.89 2.76 23.63
N VAL A 550 -12.45 2.81 24.88
CA VAL A 550 -11.12 3.34 25.24
C VAL A 550 -10.05 2.27 25.01
N PRO A 551 -8.89 2.61 24.41
CA PRO A 551 -7.74 1.69 24.35
C PRO A 551 -7.34 1.23 25.75
N ARG A 552 -7.11 -0.08 25.90
CA ARG A 552 -6.66 -0.67 27.17
C ARG A 552 -5.36 -1.42 26.95
N LEU A 553 -4.25 -0.85 27.43
CA LEU A 553 -2.88 -1.35 27.27
C LEU A 553 -2.12 -1.41 28.62
N HIS A 554 -2.85 -1.36 29.74
CA HIS A 554 -2.29 -1.42 31.09
C HIS A 554 -2.85 -2.61 31.89
N PRO A 555 -2.09 -3.15 32.87
CA PRO A 555 -0.73 -2.74 33.27
C PRO A 555 0.30 -3.12 32.21
N ARG A 556 1.35 -2.32 32.02
CA ARG A 556 2.49 -2.67 31.16
C ARG A 556 3.54 -3.40 32.02
N PRO A 557 3.89 -4.66 31.72
CA PRO A 557 4.96 -5.35 32.45
C PRO A 557 6.33 -4.71 32.16
N GLU A 558 7.34 -5.04 32.97
CA GLU A 558 8.71 -4.54 32.76
C GLU A 558 9.36 -5.12 31.51
N SER A 559 8.99 -6.35 31.12
CA SER A 559 9.50 -7.01 29.92
C SER A 559 8.67 -6.64 28.68
N ASP A 560 9.36 -6.21 27.62
CA ASP A 560 8.73 -5.83 26.37
C ASP A 560 8.21 -7.04 25.57
N ASP A 561 8.83 -8.22 25.72
CA ASP A 561 8.34 -9.46 25.10
C ASP A 561 7.05 -9.95 25.77
N GLU A 562 6.93 -9.85 27.10
CA GLU A 562 5.68 -10.11 27.82
C GLU A 562 4.59 -9.12 27.42
N TYR A 563 4.95 -7.84 27.25
CA TYR A 563 4.02 -6.81 26.81
C TYR A 563 3.51 -7.08 25.38
N LEU A 564 4.42 -7.37 24.44
CA LEU A 564 4.08 -7.72 23.07
C LEU A 564 3.22 -8.99 23.01
N HIS A 565 3.56 -10.01 23.80
CA HIS A 565 2.75 -11.23 23.91
C HIS A 565 1.34 -10.94 24.41
N GLY A 566 1.18 -10.07 25.42
CA GLY A 566 -0.15 -9.62 25.87
C GLY A 566 -0.96 -8.95 24.77
N ILE A 567 -0.33 -8.13 23.92
CA ILE A 567 -1.01 -7.48 22.79
C ILE A 567 -1.42 -8.51 21.74
N PHE A 568 -0.51 -9.42 21.33
CA PHE A 568 -0.82 -10.49 20.38
C PHE A 568 -1.96 -11.39 20.87
N GLU A 569 -1.93 -11.80 22.14
CA GLU A 569 -2.97 -12.62 22.78
C GLU A 569 -4.33 -11.90 22.76
N SER A 570 -4.34 -10.60 23.11
CA SER A 570 -5.57 -9.81 23.10
C SER A 570 -6.14 -9.60 21.69
N ILE A 571 -5.31 -9.36 20.68
CA ILE A 571 -5.80 -9.27 19.30
C ILE A 571 -6.38 -10.63 18.85
N ALA A 572 -5.72 -11.73 19.19
CA ALA A 572 -6.26 -13.07 18.90
C ALA A 572 -7.60 -13.34 19.60
N ARG A 573 -7.79 -12.86 20.84
CA ARG A 573 -9.09 -12.94 21.54
C ARG A 573 -10.17 -12.08 20.86
N ILE A 574 -9.81 -10.91 20.35
CA ILE A 574 -10.72 -10.05 19.57
C ILE A 574 -11.12 -10.74 18.27
N GLU A 575 -10.17 -11.38 17.58
CA GLU A 575 -10.43 -12.18 16.38
C GLU A 575 -11.36 -13.38 16.66
N ALA A 576 -11.11 -14.13 17.74
CA ALA A 576 -11.98 -15.24 18.14
C ALA A 576 -13.40 -14.76 18.45
N LYS A 577 -13.53 -13.63 19.19
CA LYS A 577 -14.82 -13.01 19.47
C LYS A 577 -15.54 -12.56 18.20
N ALA A 578 -14.79 -12.06 17.23
CA ALA A 578 -15.33 -11.64 15.94
C ALA A 578 -15.93 -12.81 15.16
N TYR A 579 -15.23 -13.94 15.05
CA TYR A 579 -15.80 -15.13 14.42
C TYR A 579 -17.00 -15.71 15.18
N SER A 580 -16.96 -15.67 16.51
CA SER A 580 -18.12 -16.06 17.33
C SER A 580 -19.33 -15.18 17.03
N LEU A 581 -19.14 -13.86 16.97
CA LEU A 581 -20.22 -12.93 16.64
C LEU A 581 -20.79 -13.19 15.25
N LEU A 582 -19.96 -13.45 14.23
CA LEU A 582 -20.47 -13.79 12.90
C LEU A 582 -21.33 -15.05 12.93
N LYS A 583 -20.93 -16.07 13.69
CA LYS A 583 -21.72 -17.30 13.89
C LYS A 583 -23.04 -16.99 14.60
N ASP A 584 -23.03 -16.19 15.66
CA ASP A 584 -24.22 -15.80 16.40
C ASP A 584 -25.21 -15.00 15.54
N LEU A 585 -24.70 -14.24 14.56
CA LEU A 585 -25.48 -13.53 13.56
C LEU A 585 -25.96 -14.43 12.39
N GLY A 586 -25.63 -15.73 12.39
CA GLY A 586 -26.14 -16.71 11.42
C GLY A 586 -25.17 -17.11 10.31
N ALA A 587 -23.90 -16.69 10.35
CA ALA A 587 -22.91 -17.11 9.36
C ALA A 587 -22.47 -18.57 9.62
N THR A 588 -21.96 -19.23 8.58
CA THR A 588 -21.33 -20.55 8.73
C THR A 588 -20.21 -20.52 9.76
N GLN A 589 -20.12 -21.51 10.63
CA GLN A 589 -19.04 -21.58 11.62
C GLN A 589 -17.66 -21.62 10.93
N VAL A 590 -16.71 -20.83 11.45
CA VAL A 590 -15.31 -20.88 10.99
C VAL A 590 -14.66 -22.22 11.39
N GLU A 591 -13.92 -22.80 10.45
CA GLU A 591 -13.21 -24.07 10.59
C GLU A 591 -11.71 -23.94 10.35
N GLU A 592 -11.27 -22.97 9.56
CA GLU A 592 -9.85 -22.71 9.27
C GLU A 592 -9.68 -21.27 8.83
N VAL A 593 -8.57 -20.66 9.24
CA VAL A 593 -8.23 -19.27 8.94
C VAL A 593 -6.91 -19.19 8.18
N PHE A 594 -6.96 -18.58 7.00
CA PHE A 594 -5.78 -18.15 6.26
C PHE A 594 -5.40 -16.72 6.67
N THR A 595 -4.11 -16.46 6.80
CA THR A 595 -3.61 -15.17 7.29
C THR A 595 -2.93 -14.39 6.16
N ALA A 596 -3.31 -13.12 6.02
CA ALA A 596 -2.72 -12.15 5.11
C ALA A 596 -2.26 -10.88 5.86
N GLY A 597 -1.62 -9.95 5.16
CA GLY A 597 -1.11 -8.70 5.74
C GLY A 597 0.25 -8.84 6.42
N GLY A 598 0.78 -7.72 6.93
CA GLY A 598 2.12 -7.67 7.54
C GLY A 598 2.29 -8.63 8.72
N GLY A 599 1.25 -8.79 9.54
CA GLY A 599 1.27 -9.72 10.67
C GLY A 599 1.33 -11.20 10.28
N ALA A 600 1.02 -11.56 9.03
CA ALA A 600 1.08 -12.95 8.56
C ALA A 600 2.52 -13.51 8.48
N LYS A 601 3.53 -12.64 8.53
CA LYS A 601 4.95 -13.05 8.56
C LYS A 601 5.39 -13.56 9.95
N ASN A 602 4.64 -13.24 11.00
CA ASN A 602 5.01 -13.54 12.37
C ASN A 602 4.50 -14.92 12.78
N GLU A 603 5.39 -15.92 12.76
CA GLU A 603 5.04 -17.32 13.08
C GLU A 603 4.53 -17.50 14.51
N LYS A 604 5.10 -16.76 15.47
CA LYS A 604 4.72 -16.84 16.88
C LYS A 604 3.30 -16.33 17.08
N TRP A 605 2.97 -15.20 16.44
CA TRP A 605 1.61 -14.65 16.47
C TRP A 605 0.61 -15.57 15.79
N MET A 606 0.97 -16.20 14.66
CA MET A 606 0.11 -17.22 14.04
C MET A 606 -0.17 -18.39 14.99
N LYS A 607 0.84 -18.88 15.72
CA LYS A 607 0.68 -19.96 16.70
C LYS A 607 -0.16 -19.55 17.92
N ILE A 608 -0.01 -18.32 18.39
CA ILE A 608 -0.89 -17.73 19.41
C ILE A 608 -2.35 -17.75 18.91
N ARG A 609 -2.59 -17.30 17.68
CA ARG A 609 -3.93 -17.27 17.09
C ARG A 609 -4.51 -18.67 16.93
N GLU A 610 -3.73 -19.63 16.41
CA GLU A 610 -4.14 -21.04 16.30
C GLU A 610 -4.63 -21.59 17.65
N ARG A 611 -3.86 -21.33 18.73
CA ARG A 611 -4.26 -21.72 20.09
C ARG A 611 -5.53 -21.00 20.56
N VAL A 612 -5.58 -19.67 20.44
CA VAL A 612 -6.67 -18.85 20.99
C VAL A 612 -7.99 -19.09 20.25
N LEU A 613 -7.95 -19.23 18.93
CA LEU A 613 -9.13 -19.54 18.13
C LEU A 613 -9.54 -21.02 18.25
N GLY A 614 -8.60 -21.91 18.59
CA GLY A 614 -8.87 -23.35 18.73
C GLY A 614 -9.12 -24.08 17.40
N LEU A 615 -8.59 -23.53 16.29
CA LEU A 615 -8.76 -24.04 14.93
C LEU A 615 -7.49 -23.78 14.10
N PRO A 616 -7.30 -24.51 12.97
CA PRO A 616 -6.14 -24.32 12.11
C PRO A 616 -6.00 -22.88 11.63
N VAL A 617 -4.80 -22.31 11.85
CA VAL A 617 -4.41 -20.99 11.34
C VAL A 617 -3.14 -21.15 10.53
N SER A 618 -3.17 -20.73 9.28
CA SER A 618 -2.03 -20.84 8.38
C SER A 618 -1.83 -19.55 7.57
N ARG A 619 -0.66 -19.37 6.98
CA ARG A 619 -0.39 -18.24 6.08
C ARG A 619 -1.01 -18.52 4.71
N ALA A 620 -1.68 -17.54 4.12
CA ALA A 620 -2.14 -17.63 2.74
C ALA A 620 -0.93 -17.73 1.79
N ILE A 621 -0.97 -18.69 0.86
CA ILE A 621 0.12 -18.89 -0.13
C ILE A 621 0.26 -17.66 -1.03
N GLN A 622 -0.86 -17.06 -1.41
CA GLN A 622 -0.94 -15.83 -2.20
C GLN A 622 -1.84 -14.82 -1.50
N THR A 623 -1.44 -13.55 -1.50
CA THR A 623 -2.17 -12.47 -0.82
C THR A 623 -2.41 -11.25 -1.72
N GLU A 624 -1.78 -11.21 -2.89
CA GLU A 624 -1.88 -10.07 -3.80
C GLU A 624 -3.24 -10.05 -4.49
N ALA A 625 -3.94 -8.90 -4.44
CA ALA A 625 -5.24 -8.72 -5.08
C ALA A 625 -5.20 -9.04 -6.58
N ALA A 626 -4.13 -8.61 -7.27
CA ALA A 626 -3.92 -8.90 -8.69
C ALA A 626 -3.92 -10.41 -9.01
N TYR A 627 -3.45 -11.26 -8.09
CA TYR A 627 -3.53 -12.72 -8.27
C TYR A 627 -4.98 -13.21 -8.19
N GLY A 628 -5.77 -12.66 -7.28
CA GLY A 628 -7.21 -12.93 -7.20
C GLY A 628 -7.98 -12.46 -8.45
N ALA A 629 -7.67 -11.28 -8.98
CA ALA A 629 -8.22 -10.80 -10.24
C ALA A 629 -7.82 -11.72 -11.42
N ALA A 630 -6.57 -12.21 -11.45
CA ALA A 630 -6.14 -13.19 -12.45
C ALA A 630 -6.92 -14.52 -12.37
N LEU A 631 -7.32 -14.96 -11.16
CA LEU A 631 -8.20 -16.13 -11.00
C LEU A 631 -9.61 -15.88 -11.57
N LEU A 632 -10.14 -14.67 -11.43
CA LEU A 632 -11.41 -14.28 -12.07
C LEU A 632 -11.29 -14.27 -13.59
N ALA A 633 -10.20 -13.73 -14.13
CA ALA A 633 -9.93 -13.78 -15.56
C ALA A 633 -9.88 -15.23 -16.07
N LEU A 634 -9.16 -16.11 -15.35
CA LEU A 634 -9.08 -17.53 -15.67
C LEU A 634 -10.47 -18.21 -15.68
N LYS A 635 -11.34 -17.89 -14.73
CA LYS A 635 -12.73 -18.39 -14.72
C LYS A 635 -13.49 -17.98 -15.98
N GLY A 636 -13.33 -16.74 -16.42
CA GLY A 636 -13.96 -16.23 -17.64
C GLY A 636 -13.56 -17.01 -18.90
N THR A 637 -12.30 -17.43 -19.02
CA THR A 637 -11.87 -18.27 -20.17
C THR A 637 -12.58 -19.61 -20.23
N GLN A 638 -12.89 -20.22 -19.08
CA GLN A 638 -13.55 -21.52 -19.02
C GLN A 638 -15.02 -21.45 -19.48
N GLN A 639 -15.65 -20.29 -19.35
CA GLN A 639 -17.02 -20.05 -19.79
C GLN A 639 -17.14 -19.82 -21.30
N CYS A 640 -16.07 -19.41 -21.98
CA CYS A 640 -16.05 -19.22 -23.44
C CYS A 640 -15.85 -20.52 -24.24
N VAL A 641 -15.47 -21.62 -23.59
CA VAL A 641 -15.14 -22.92 -24.22
C VAL A 641 -16.31 -23.93 -24.11
N GLN A 642 -17.40 -23.56 -23.42
CA GLN A 642 -18.68 -24.28 -23.42
C GLN A 642 -19.65 -23.62 -24.40
#